data_AF-A0A4R8RE38-F1
#
_entry.id   AF-A0A4R8RE38-F1
#
_cell.length_a   1.000
_cell.length_b   1.000
_cell.length_c   1.000
_cell.angle_alpha   90.00
_cell.angle_beta   90.00
_cell.angle_gamma   90.00
#
_symmetry.space_group_name_H-M   'P 1'
#
loop_
_entity.id
_entity.type
_entity.pdbx_description
1 polymer ?
#
loop_
_entity_poly.entity_id
_entity_poly.type
_entity_poly.pdbx_seq_one_letter_code
_entity_poly.pdbx_strand_id
1 'polypeptide(L)'
;MDAFVQRLPRPSQQSPARSPTRPSKPSPLGERPAKKARIEVPDSDDEDEKSAAEDADTSGFTVHHVSDGEDDSGRHIRHTAIEDALPPIQADKEAIEEYELMRSSQVSAVSEKESSQKDRKWVRGKSSIYVDAFNLALDTVLADESHLFDEKECRVFEEWSKLDYEAQYLYVRLFLRKTSAWHRQDRLGYYSDISDPETAIQSLQEVRELPVVDISADDNPVEGVDLEEFSLSDTFTFADASDEHITTIEEAASLLSLDELKDLAKEAKFQGRNKADLVKALCRTGHQQTDLFAHGLQRTTSGEQSPKTPMGGRDTPPALSRQDSNQTGYYLEKIRVVTGPCMRLSPLTYKLFERVHLVFYRSTEWTERSLTAIILASIARRSYPEYIVCRSTNIFASRRHVLEFEAAIRVEAEVDEVLEFGKPPGQAGFRKVVDIFERVYPRWRTLLNEEEEKEARVYEEGEGAYLRRFTPVHSYTRIVHKAAYVFGRLKDHDREYALLTELLDQHLFHPARRGSWYQRKALLEEHYMHAIDANPISADPDIQKKHWKRIAAATCEAGLQDNDCHLIFHYDLQKRLVKLEKQLRIPRRLQHDFGHVRLQKPVEHTVEGIQLKREDPQGRNGRQASTKTIWVDELEEGGECSVEEMCLSSYRSQGYKGYHAEGGIVRTLFAYLFYDILFLYIPNVFQTAYQTCPLDLHTDSFYPSRASEINHRLVEIANGGAEGIIREVNDRESERKTCVIGLNWDYEVEDLIELVNCFDGSALAAVCKVMAQEYRQRGGGLPDLILWRTEPEKECMFAEVKSANDRLSDTQRLWIHVLTGAGVKVVLCNAVAKEVRVVD
;
A
#
# COMPACT_ATOMS: atom_id res chain seq x y z
N MET A 1 -12.62 -7.51 -29.13
CA MET A 1 -12.33 -6.24 -28.42
C MET A 1 -12.21 -5.02 -29.36
N ASP A 2 -12.37 -5.16 -30.68
CA ASP A 2 -12.34 -4.02 -31.66
C ASP A 2 -13.51 -3.02 -31.58
N ALA A 3 -14.38 -3.10 -30.57
CA ALA A 3 -15.60 -2.29 -30.49
C ALA A 3 -15.40 -0.92 -29.82
N PHE A 4 -14.29 -0.69 -29.10
CA PHE A 4 -14.14 0.47 -28.22
C PHE A 4 -13.70 1.77 -28.94
N VAL A 5 -13.18 1.70 -30.17
CA VAL A 5 -12.71 2.89 -30.90
C VAL A 5 -13.27 2.87 -32.33
N GLN A 6 -14.55 3.22 -32.49
CA GLN A 6 -15.16 3.38 -33.81
C GLN A 6 -15.15 4.85 -34.24
N ARG A 7 -14.65 5.10 -35.46
CA ARG A 7 -14.81 6.39 -36.14
C ARG A 7 -16.18 6.46 -36.80
N LEU A 8 -16.81 7.63 -36.82
CA LEU A 8 -18.15 7.80 -37.40
C LEU A 8 -18.25 7.22 -38.82
N PRO A 9 -19.32 6.46 -39.14
CA PRO A 9 -19.48 5.84 -40.45
C PRO A 9 -19.61 6.87 -41.57
N ARG A 10 -18.99 6.59 -42.73
CA ARG A 10 -19.10 7.44 -43.93
C ARG A 10 -20.51 7.35 -44.52
N PRO A 11 -21.21 8.47 -44.78
CA PRO A 11 -22.43 8.42 -45.59
C PRO A 11 -22.07 7.99 -47.01
N SER A 12 -22.81 7.01 -47.53
CA SER A 12 -22.66 6.52 -48.90
C SER A 12 -22.84 7.68 -49.88
N GLN A 13 -21.85 7.88 -50.76
CA GLN A 13 -21.93 8.86 -51.83
C GLN A 13 -23.01 8.43 -52.82
N GLN A 14 -24.21 8.99 -52.71
CA GLN A 14 -25.16 9.01 -53.81
C GLN A 14 -24.70 10.08 -54.82
N SER A 15 -24.45 9.61 -56.04
CA SER A 15 -24.09 10.38 -57.22
C SER A 15 -25.12 11.48 -57.54
N PRO A 16 -24.72 12.70 -57.93
CA PRO A 16 -25.67 13.77 -58.22
C PRO A 16 -26.25 13.61 -59.63
N ALA A 17 -27.56 13.36 -59.73
CA ALA A 17 -28.30 13.45 -60.99
C ALA A 17 -28.95 14.84 -61.15
N ARG A 18 -28.50 15.53 -62.21
CA ARG A 18 -29.14 16.59 -63.03
C ARG A 18 -30.19 17.53 -62.42
N SER A 19 -29.87 18.81 -62.52
CA SER A 19 -30.72 20.01 -62.47
C SER A 19 -31.97 19.99 -63.36
N PRO A 20 -32.99 20.80 -63.03
CA PRO A 20 -33.54 21.72 -64.02
C PRO A 20 -33.82 23.16 -63.50
N THR A 21 -33.42 24.11 -64.36
CA THR A 21 -34.02 25.40 -64.74
C THR A 21 -34.92 26.22 -63.80
N ARG A 22 -34.55 27.51 -63.71
CA ARG A 22 -35.25 28.66 -63.12
C ARG A 22 -36.28 29.27 -64.10
N PRO A 23 -37.32 29.97 -63.60
CA PRO A 23 -37.69 31.26 -64.20
C PRO A 23 -37.93 32.39 -63.17
N SER A 24 -38.16 33.58 -63.72
CA SER A 24 -37.94 34.96 -63.23
C SER A 24 -39.17 35.68 -62.62
N LYS A 25 -38.94 36.46 -61.53
CA LYS A 25 -39.45 37.82 -61.07
C LYS A 25 -40.89 38.33 -61.40
N PRO A 26 -41.48 39.39 -60.73
CA PRO A 26 -41.12 40.17 -59.50
C PRO A 26 -42.29 40.56 -58.50
N SER A 27 -41.95 40.85 -57.22
CA SER A 27 -42.43 41.89 -56.22
C SER A 27 -43.93 42.26 -55.98
N PRO A 28 -44.35 43.00 -54.89
CA PRO A 28 -43.76 43.32 -53.56
C PRO A 28 -44.75 43.34 -52.34
N LEU A 29 -44.25 43.77 -51.17
CA LEU A 29 -44.90 44.39 -49.97
C LEU A 29 -45.31 43.50 -48.77
N GLY A 30 -44.83 43.90 -47.58
CA GLY A 30 -45.27 43.39 -46.27
C GLY A 30 -44.25 43.67 -45.16
N GLU A 31 -44.53 44.68 -44.34
CA GLU A 31 -43.64 45.36 -43.38
C GLU A 31 -43.26 44.56 -42.11
N ARG A 32 -42.14 44.98 -41.49
CA ARG A 32 -41.74 44.63 -40.12
C ARG A 32 -42.41 45.57 -39.09
N PRO A 33 -42.72 45.11 -37.88
CA PRO A 33 -42.78 45.98 -36.70
C PRO A 33 -41.63 45.72 -35.70
N ALA A 34 -41.51 46.66 -34.76
CA ALA A 34 -40.30 47.08 -34.08
C ALA A 34 -40.04 46.44 -32.70
N LYS A 35 -38.77 46.54 -32.27
CA LYS A 35 -38.27 46.29 -30.91
C LYS A 35 -38.81 47.32 -29.90
N LYS A 36 -39.28 46.83 -28.75
CA LYS A 36 -39.32 47.39 -27.37
C LYS A 36 -39.72 46.22 -26.44
N ALA A 37 -39.28 46.04 -25.19
CA ALA A 37 -38.37 46.72 -24.29
C ALA A 37 -37.81 45.67 -23.30
N ARG A 38 -36.63 45.96 -22.76
CA ARG A 38 -35.87 45.19 -21.75
C ARG A 38 -36.57 45.28 -20.39
N ILE A 39 -36.82 44.14 -19.74
CA ILE A 39 -37.02 44.02 -18.29
C ILE A 39 -35.98 43.02 -17.81
N GLU A 40 -35.11 43.49 -16.93
CA GLU A 40 -34.07 42.73 -16.26
C GLU A 40 -34.64 41.99 -15.04
N VAL A 41 -34.31 40.72 -14.90
CA VAL A 41 -34.19 40.00 -13.63
C VAL A 41 -32.90 39.17 -13.75
N PRO A 42 -32.02 39.17 -12.73
CA PRO A 42 -30.61 38.87 -12.90
C PRO A 42 -30.32 37.36 -12.88
N ASP A 43 -29.62 36.90 -13.90
CA ASP A 43 -28.93 35.61 -13.92
C ASP A 43 -27.52 35.89 -13.37
N SER A 44 -27.28 35.50 -12.11
CA SER A 44 -25.94 35.51 -11.52
C SER A 44 -25.29 34.19 -11.88
N ASP A 45 -24.43 34.21 -12.90
CA ASP A 45 -23.31 33.27 -13.08
C ASP A 45 -22.35 33.88 -14.12
N ASP A 46 -21.76 35.02 -13.73
CA ASP A 46 -20.47 35.47 -14.24
C ASP A 46 -19.48 35.32 -13.07
N GLU A 47 -18.77 34.20 -13.00
CA GLU A 47 -17.46 34.16 -12.33
C GLU A 47 -16.38 33.86 -13.36
N ASP A 48 -15.81 34.96 -13.87
CA ASP A 48 -14.38 35.24 -13.98
C ASP A 48 -13.42 34.10 -14.36
N GLU A 49 -13.35 33.81 -15.67
CA GLU A 49 -12.10 33.39 -16.29
C GLU A 49 -11.14 34.60 -16.38
N LYS A 50 -10.38 34.88 -15.30
CA LYS A 50 -9.07 35.52 -15.40
C LYS A 50 -8.26 35.39 -14.11
N SER A 51 -7.02 34.91 -14.28
CA SER A 51 -5.93 34.77 -13.30
C SER A 51 -5.91 33.49 -12.43
N ALA A 52 -5.93 32.33 -13.07
CA ALA A 52 -5.42 31.08 -12.49
C ALA A 52 -4.22 30.59 -13.33
N ALA A 53 -3.10 31.30 -13.25
CA ALA A 53 -1.83 30.88 -13.86
C ALA A 53 -0.85 30.28 -12.82
N GLU A 54 -1.27 30.09 -11.56
CA GLU A 54 -0.36 29.62 -10.50
C GLU A 54 -0.78 28.33 -9.78
N ASP A 55 -1.95 27.75 -10.06
CA ASP A 55 -2.32 26.41 -9.56
C ASP A 55 -2.88 25.55 -10.70
N ALA A 56 -1.98 25.10 -11.59
CA ALA A 56 -2.30 24.08 -12.57
C ALA A 56 -2.46 22.73 -11.86
N ASP A 57 -3.72 22.39 -11.59
CA ASP A 57 -4.30 21.06 -11.38
C ASP A 57 -3.29 19.88 -11.39
N THR A 58 -2.65 19.65 -10.24
CA THR A 58 -1.79 18.48 -9.98
C THR A 58 -2.59 17.21 -9.69
N SER A 59 -3.92 17.23 -9.83
CA SER A 59 -4.80 16.11 -9.47
C SER A 59 -4.56 14.83 -10.30
N GLY A 60 -4.03 14.96 -11.53
CA GLY A 60 -3.81 13.82 -12.42
C GLY A 60 -2.53 13.01 -12.19
N PHE A 61 -1.65 13.47 -11.28
CA PHE A 61 -0.50 12.69 -10.80
C PHE A 61 -0.44 12.83 -9.29
N THR A 62 -1.55 12.49 -8.64
CA THR A 62 -1.45 12.04 -7.26
C THR A 62 -0.49 10.85 -7.28
N VAL A 63 0.36 10.74 -6.25
CA VAL A 63 0.79 9.41 -5.82
C VAL A 63 -0.52 8.74 -5.43
N HIS A 64 -1.26 8.20 -6.40
CA HIS A 64 -2.44 7.43 -6.11
C HIS A 64 -1.96 6.36 -5.15
N HIS A 65 -2.59 6.37 -3.99
CA HIS A 65 -2.43 5.42 -2.91
C HIS A 65 -2.18 4.02 -3.46
N VAL A 66 -0.91 3.68 -3.55
CA VAL A 66 -0.43 2.30 -3.45
C VAL A 66 0.39 2.19 -2.16
N SER A 67 0.10 3.08 -1.20
CA SER A 67 0.04 2.65 0.18
C SER A 67 -1.11 1.66 0.26
N ASP A 68 -0.84 0.53 0.89
CA ASP A 68 -1.84 -0.41 1.33
C ASP A 68 -2.96 0.31 2.12
N GLY A 69 -4.01 0.74 1.41
CA GLY A 69 -5.29 1.21 1.95
C GLY A 69 -5.26 2.46 2.85
N GLU A 70 -5.92 3.53 2.42
CA GLU A 70 -6.40 4.58 3.34
C GLU A 70 -7.76 4.16 3.91
N ASP A 71 -7.85 3.85 5.22
CA ASP A 71 -8.79 4.55 6.11
C ASP A 71 -8.51 4.30 7.62
N ASP A 72 -8.75 5.37 8.39
CA ASP A 72 -8.74 5.59 9.83
C ASP A 72 -7.44 5.56 10.68
N SER A 73 -7.35 6.61 11.48
CA SER A 73 -6.34 7.18 12.38
C SER A 73 -5.73 6.29 13.48
N GLY A 74 -5.49 5.00 13.21
CA GLY A 74 -4.63 4.12 14.01
C GLY A 74 -3.30 3.85 13.30
N ARG A 75 -2.21 3.60 14.03
CA ARG A 75 -0.98 3.07 13.42
C ARG A 75 -1.33 1.76 12.68
N HIS A 76 -1.43 1.79 11.34
CA HIS A 76 -1.76 0.60 10.53
C HIS A 76 -0.81 -0.54 10.85
N ILE A 77 -1.37 -1.69 11.23
CA ILE A 77 -0.65 -2.95 11.24
C ILE A 77 -0.64 -3.40 9.78
N ARG A 78 0.50 -3.27 9.09
CA ARG A 78 0.67 -3.82 7.74
C ARG A 78 0.57 -5.35 7.81
N HIS A 79 -0.02 -5.96 6.78
CA HIS A 79 -0.22 -7.41 6.64
C HIS A 79 0.62 -7.92 5.46
N THR A 80 1.17 -9.13 5.56
CA THR A 80 1.85 -9.79 4.45
C THR A 80 0.84 -10.39 3.47
N ALA A 81 1.26 -10.65 2.23
CA ALA A 81 0.37 -11.21 1.21
C ALA A 81 -0.24 -12.55 1.63
N ILE A 82 0.50 -13.37 2.39
CA ILE A 82 -0.04 -14.62 2.91
C ILE A 82 -1.11 -14.36 3.97
N GLU A 83 -0.95 -13.35 4.83
CA GLU A 83 -1.95 -13.00 5.84
C GLU A 83 -3.24 -12.51 5.20
N ASP A 84 -3.14 -11.70 4.15
CA ASP A 84 -4.29 -11.22 3.38
C ASP A 84 -5.05 -12.38 2.70
N ALA A 85 -4.35 -13.48 2.39
CA ALA A 85 -4.94 -14.67 1.80
C ALA A 85 -5.50 -15.66 2.83
N LEU A 86 -5.22 -15.49 4.13
CA LEU A 86 -5.75 -16.33 5.19
C LEU A 86 -7.11 -15.81 5.68
N PRO A 87 -7.95 -16.67 6.27
CA PRO A 87 -9.21 -16.21 6.86
C PRO A 87 -8.95 -15.17 7.97
N PRO A 88 -9.92 -14.28 8.26
CA PRO A 88 -9.83 -13.43 9.44
C PRO A 88 -9.80 -14.32 10.68
N ILE A 89 -8.61 -14.41 11.26
CA ILE A 89 -8.32 -15.15 12.48
C ILE A 89 -8.05 -14.13 13.57
N GLN A 90 -8.75 -14.26 14.69
CA GLN A 90 -8.44 -13.51 15.88
C GLN A 90 -7.12 -14.05 16.43
N ALA A 91 -6.01 -13.37 16.14
CA ALA A 91 -4.72 -13.62 16.77
C ALA A 91 -4.65 -12.91 18.14
N ASP A 92 -5.75 -12.98 18.90
CA ASP A 92 -5.84 -12.41 20.22
C ASP A 92 -5.32 -13.38 21.27
N LYS A 93 -5.24 -12.90 22.52
CA LYS A 93 -4.67 -13.69 23.62
C LYS A 93 -5.44 -14.99 23.85
N GLU A 94 -6.75 -14.99 23.63
CA GLU A 94 -7.60 -16.15 23.86
C GLU A 94 -7.28 -17.28 22.86
N ALA A 95 -7.17 -16.97 21.57
CA ALA A 95 -6.80 -17.96 20.55
C ALA A 95 -5.38 -18.52 20.76
N ILE A 96 -4.44 -17.67 21.18
CA ILE A 96 -3.08 -18.08 21.50
C ILE A 96 -3.06 -19.01 22.72
N GLU A 97 -3.79 -18.65 23.78
CA GLU A 97 -3.90 -19.47 25.00
C GLU A 97 -4.53 -20.84 24.69
N GLU A 98 -5.57 -20.89 23.87
CA GLU A 98 -6.21 -22.15 23.43
C GLU A 98 -5.22 -23.05 22.67
N TYR A 99 -4.42 -22.48 21.77
CA TYR A 99 -3.37 -23.21 21.08
C TYR A 99 -2.32 -23.81 22.03
N GLU A 100 -1.79 -22.98 22.92
CA GLU A 100 -0.74 -23.41 23.86
C GLU A 100 -1.28 -24.48 24.83
N LEU A 101 -2.56 -24.38 25.21
CA LEU A 101 -3.29 -25.42 25.95
C LEU A 101 -3.41 -26.72 25.13
N MET A 102 -3.86 -26.65 23.89
CA MET A 102 -3.99 -27.82 23.01
C MET A 102 -2.65 -28.54 22.82
N ARG A 103 -1.58 -27.80 22.50
CA ARG A 103 -0.25 -28.38 22.27
C ARG A 103 0.35 -28.97 23.53
N SER A 104 0.19 -28.29 24.68
CA SER A 104 0.60 -28.85 25.97
C SER A 104 -0.14 -30.15 26.32
N SER A 105 -1.43 -30.28 25.96
CA SER A 105 -2.21 -31.50 26.16
C SER A 105 -1.76 -32.67 25.29
N GLN A 106 -1.32 -32.41 24.05
CA GLN A 106 -0.80 -33.42 23.13
C GLN A 106 0.57 -33.95 23.58
N VAL A 107 1.45 -33.07 24.09
CA VAL A 107 2.76 -33.48 24.62
C VAL A 107 2.60 -34.22 25.96
N SER A 108 1.62 -33.83 26.79
CA SER A 108 1.29 -34.50 28.06
C SER A 108 0.83 -35.96 27.87
N ALA A 109 0.24 -36.30 26.72
CA ALA A 109 -0.13 -37.67 26.38
C ALA A 109 1.09 -38.58 26.09
N VAL A 110 2.29 -38.01 25.93
CA VAL A 110 3.55 -38.73 25.66
C VAL A 110 4.42 -38.87 26.92
N SER A 111 4.15 -38.10 27.98
CA SER A 111 4.97 -38.11 29.21
C SER A 111 4.13 -38.21 30.49
N GLU A 112 3.55 -39.37 30.76
CA GLU A 112 3.11 -39.70 32.12
C GLU A 112 4.33 -40.12 32.97
N LYS A 113 4.92 -39.16 33.68
CA LYS A 113 5.52 -39.27 35.03
C LYS A 113 6.22 -37.96 35.40
N GLU A 114 5.54 -37.12 36.19
CA GLU A 114 5.98 -36.67 37.54
C GLU A 114 5.20 -35.44 38.06
N SER A 115 4.49 -35.70 39.17
CA SER A 115 4.12 -34.87 40.33
C SER A 115 3.42 -33.50 40.25
N SER A 116 2.35 -33.46 41.07
CA SER A 116 1.53 -32.40 41.63
C SER A 116 2.15 -31.09 42.15
N GLN A 117 1.36 -30.03 41.91
CA GLN A 117 0.97 -28.90 42.77
C GLN A 117 1.94 -27.73 43.09
N LYS A 118 1.38 -26.53 42.79
CA LYS A 118 1.56 -25.21 43.44
C LYS A 118 2.90 -24.50 43.24
N ASP A 119 3.10 -24.01 42.03
CA ASP A 119 3.35 -22.60 41.68
C ASP A 119 3.37 -22.56 40.14
N ARG A 120 2.93 -21.46 39.51
CA ARG A 120 2.97 -21.30 38.05
C ARG A 120 4.43 -21.14 37.56
N LYS A 121 5.23 -22.19 37.68
CA LYS A 121 6.52 -22.36 36.99
C LYS A 121 6.29 -23.17 35.71
N TRP A 122 7.02 -22.82 34.65
CA TRP A 122 6.98 -23.47 33.34
C TRP A 122 7.00 -25.00 33.48
N VAL A 123 6.12 -25.68 32.74
CA VAL A 123 6.01 -27.15 32.73
C VAL A 123 6.68 -27.66 31.48
N ARG A 124 7.57 -28.65 31.63
CA ARG A 124 8.22 -29.37 30.52
C ARG A 124 7.14 -29.88 29.55
N GLY A 125 7.07 -29.30 28.35
CA GLY A 125 6.04 -29.60 27.34
C GLY A 125 5.10 -28.44 26.95
N LYS A 126 5.22 -27.27 27.58
CA LYS A 126 4.59 -26.03 27.11
C LYS A 126 5.49 -25.36 26.06
N SER A 127 5.05 -25.32 24.80
CA SER A 127 5.66 -24.51 23.74
C SER A 127 4.78 -23.30 23.43
N SER A 128 5.42 -22.19 23.09
CA SER A 128 4.74 -20.97 22.68
C SER A 128 4.56 -20.97 21.17
N ILE A 129 3.38 -20.57 20.72
CA ILE A 129 3.04 -20.49 19.29
C ILE A 129 4.08 -19.69 18.50
N TYR A 130 4.66 -18.67 19.12
CA TYR A 130 5.65 -17.81 18.48
C TYR A 130 6.97 -18.53 18.21
N VAL A 131 7.45 -19.34 19.15
CA VAL A 131 8.69 -20.11 18.98
C VAL A 131 8.46 -21.23 17.98
N ASP A 132 7.30 -21.88 18.06
CA ASP A 132 6.91 -22.93 17.12
C ASP A 132 6.79 -22.40 15.68
N ALA A 133 6.19 -21.22 15.50
CA ALA A 133 6.13 -20.54 14.21
C ALA A 133 7.50 -20.15 13.67
N PHE A 134 8.35 -19.60 14.55
CA PHE A 134 9.69 -19.18 14.18
C PHE A 134 10.53 -20.37 13.69
N ASN A 135 10.50 -21.48 14.44
CA ASN A 135 11.22 -22.70 14.06
C ASN A 135 10.60 -23.36 12.83
N LEU A 136 9.27 -23.35 12.67
CA LEU A 136 8.62 -23.84 11.44
C LEU A 136 9.12 -23.08 10.20
N ALA A 137 9.21 -21.75 10.29
CA ALA A 137 9.70 -20.92 9.20
C ALA A 137 11.18 -21.23 8.88
N LEU A 138 12.02 -21.31 9.91
CA LEU A 138 13.44 -21.63 9.77
C LEU A 138 13.66 -23.02 9.16
N ASP A 139 13.04 -24.05 9.72
CA ASP A 139 13.20 -25.44 9.29
C ASP A 139 12.74 -25.63 7.84
N THR A 140 11.64 -24.97 7.45
CA THR A 140 11.15 -25.01 6.06
C THR A 140 12.16 -24.38 5.10
N VAL A 141 12.67 -23.19 5.43
CA VAL A 141 13.64 -22.48 4.57
C VAL A 141 14.96 -23.24 4.46
N LEU A 142 15.44 -23.87 5.54
CA LEU A 142 16.68 -24.64 5.49
C LEU A 142 16.53 -25.96 4.72
N ALA A 143 15.37 -26.59 4.78
CA ALA A 143 15.09 -27.82 4.02
C ALA A 143 15.09 -27.57 2.51
N ASP A 144 14.47 -26.47 2.08
CA ASP A 144 14.15 -26.22 0.68
C ASP A 144 15.06 -25.17 0.01
N GLU A 145 15.53 -24.16 0.76
CA GLU A 145 16.22 -22.97 0.23
C GLU A 145 17.55 -22.64 0.94
N SER A 146 18.22 -23.63 1.55
CA SER A 146 19.51 -23.44 2.24
C SER A 146 20.64 -22.87 1.34
N HIS A 147 20.56 -23.07 0.03
CA HIS A 147 21.50 -22.53 -0.96
C HIS A 147 21.50 -20.98 -1.05
N LEU A 148 20.55 -20.31 -0.40
CA LEU A 148 20.48 -18.85 -0.31
C LEU A 148 21.37 -18.27 0.80
N PHE A 149 22.00 -19.12 1.61
CA PHE A 149 22.82 -18.72 2.75
C PHE A 149 24.25 -19.23 2.60
N ASP A 150 25.22 -18.47 3.11
CA ASP A 150 26.62 -18.89 3.13
C ASP A 150 26.93 -19.84 4.29
N GLU A 151 28.18 -20.31 4.37
CA GLU A 151 28.62 -21.27 5.40
C GLU A 151 28.58 -20.65 6.82
N LYS A 152 28.90 -19.36 6.96
CA LYS A 152 28.87 -18.67 8.26
C LYS A 152 27.43 -18.51 8.74
N GLU A 153 26.51 -18.15 7.85
CA GLU A 153 25.08 -18.01 8.10
C GLU A 153 24.47 -19.37 8.49
N CYS A 154 24.79 -20.44 7.75
CA CYS A 154 24.38 -21.80 8.10
C CYS A 154 24.83 -22.20 9.51
N ARG A 155 26.07 -21.82 9.90
CA ARG A 155 26.57 -22.09 11.24
C ARG A 155 25.80 -21.38 12.35
N VAL A 156 25.31 -20.16 12.11
CA VAL A 156 24.43 -19.45 13.05
C VAL A 156 23.14 -20.24 13.29
N PHE A 157 22.54 -20.82 12.24
CA PHE A 157 21.33 -21.62 12.37
C PHE A 157 21.57 -22.94 13.13
N GLU A 158 22.73 -23.57 12.93
CA GLU A 158 23.11 -24.74 13.74
C GLU A 158 23.25 -24.40 15.22
N GLU A 159 23.87 -23.26 15.56
CA GLU A 159 23.99 -22.82 16.94
C GLU A 159 22.62 -22.44 17.54
N TRP A 160 21.70 -21.88 16.74
CA TRP A 160 20.31 -21.63 17.16
C TRP A 160 19.62 -22.92 17.63
N SER A 161 19.79 -24.02 16.90
CA SER A 161 19.18 -25.31 17.23
C SER A 161 19.68 -25.92 18.55
N LYS A 162 20.87 -25.49 19.01
CA LYS A 162 21.49 -25.94 20.27
C LYS A 162 21.12 -25.10 21.48
N LEU A 163 20.51 -23.93 21.28
CA LEU A 163 20.09 -23.06 22.36
C LEU A 163 18.99 -23.72 23.20
N ASP A 164 19.02 -23.44 24.51
CA ASP A 164 17.93 -23.83 25.40
C ASP A 164 16.63 -23.13 25.00
N TYR A 165 15.50 -23.82 25.21
CA TYR A 165 14.18 -23.31 24.83
C TYR A 165 13.87 -21.95 25.49
N GLU A 166 14.31 -21.72 26.73
CA GLU A 166 14.11 -20.43 27.40
C GLU A 166 14.88 -19.28 26.73
N ALA A 167 16.08 -19.56 26.19
CA ALA A 167 16.87 -18.60 25.42
C ALA A 167 16.24 -18.32 24.04
N GLN A 168 15.76 -19.36 23.35
CA GLN A 168 15.00 -19.21 22.10
C GLN A 168 13.72 -18.40 22.32
N TYR A 169 12.97 -18.69 23.38
CA TYR A 169 11.77 -17.95 23.75
C TYR A 169 12.09 -16.48 23.98
N LEU A 170 13.11 -16.16 24.79
CA LEU A 170 13.52 -14.77 25.01
C LEU A 170 13.91 -14.07 23.71
N TYR A 171 14.69 -14.73 22.86
CA TYR A 171 15.09 -14.19 21.55
C TYR A 171 13.88 -13.89 20.68
N VAL A 172 12.97 -14.84 20.49
CA VAL A 172 11.77 -14.67 19.66
C VAL A 172 10.89 -13.55 20.22
N ARG A 173 10.72 -13.45 21.54
CA ARG A 173 9.92 -12.37 22.16
C ARG A 173 10.53 -10.99 21.95
N LEU A 174 11.86 -10.89 21.92
CA LEU A 174 12.55 -9.64 21.56
C LEU A 174 12.49 -9.37 20.05
N PHE A 175 12.61 -10.40 19.22
CA PHE A 175 12.55 -10.33 17.76
C PHE A 175 11.19 -9.77 17.29
N LEU A 176 10.13 -10.15 17.99
CA LEU A 176 8.77 -9.65 17.77
C LEU A 176 8.62 -8.14 18.07
N ARG A 177 9.44 -7.51 18.92
CA ARG A 177 9.27 -6.08 19.30
C ARG A 177 9.66 -5.07 18.21
N LYS A 178 9.88 -5.52 16.98
CA LYS A 178 10.12 -4.73 15.76
C LYS A 178 11.26 -3.71 15.83
N THR A 179 12.18 -3.87 16.78
CA THR A 179 13.37 -3.01 16.88
C THR A 179 14.52 -3.84 17.42
N SER A 180 15.68 -3.79 16.76
CA SER A 180 16.96 -4.07 17.42
C SER A 180 17.28 -2.89 18.34
N ALA A 181 16.38 -2.55 19.27
CA ALA A 181 16.54 -1.47 20.23
C ALA A 181 17.05 -2.01 21.55
N TRP A 182 17.76 -1.18 22.28
CA TRP A 182 18.24 -1.52 23.61
C TRP A 182 17.07 -1.68 24.60
N HIS A 183 17.07 -2.79 25.32
CA HIS A 183 16.13 -3.11 26.37
C HIS A 183 16.86 -3.23 27.69
N ARG A 184 16.37 -2.56 28.73
CA ARG A 184 16.90 -2.76 30.08
C ARG A 184 16.50 -4.13 30.57
N GLN A 185 17.47 -4.87 31.13
CA GLN A 185 17.24 -6.24 31.56
C GLN A 185 16.17 -6.30 32.66
N ASP A 186 16.21 -5.39 33.63
CA ASP A 186 15.24 -5.26 34.74
C ASP A 186 13.78 -5.02 34.32
N ARG A 187 13.55 -4.59 33.07
CA ARG A 187 12.22 -4.30 32.50
C ARG A 187 11.76 -5.31 31.46
N LEU A 188 12.48 -6.42 31.29
CA LEU A 188 12.06 -7.53 30.44
C LEU A 188 10.91 -8.28 31.13
N GLY A 189 9.68 -7.80 30.96
CA GLY A 189 8.46 -8.36 31.60
C GLY A 189 8.06 -9.79 31.23
N TYR A 190 9.00 -10.65 30.82
CA TYR A 190 8.80 -12.05 30.43
C TYR A 190 9.17 -13.05 31.53
N TYR A 191 9.48 -12.56 32.74
CA TYR A 191 9.84 -13.36 33.90
C TYR A 191 8.76 -14.37 34.36
N SER A 192 7.52 -14.25 33.88
CA SER A 192 6.46 -15.23 34.17
C SER A 192 6.62 -16.55 33.43
N ASP A 193 7.31 -16.55 32.28
CA ASP A 193 7.37 -17.68 31.35
C ASP A 193 8.80 -18.21 31.15
N ILE A 194 9.78 -17.63 31.87
CA ILE A 194 11.18 -18.03 31.89
C ILE A 194 11.57 -18.36 33.33
N SER A 195 12.14 -19.55 33.56
CA SER A 195 12.51 -19.99 34.91
C SER A 195 13.76 -19.28 35.42
N ASP A 196 14.76 -19.08 34.55
CA ASP A 196 15.99 -18.36 34.87
C ASP A 196 16.36 -17.36 33.74
N PRO A 197 15.96 -16.08 33.89
CA PRO A 197 16.22 -15.06 32.89
C PRO A 197 17.71 -14.73 32.74
N GLU A 198 18.50 -14.84 33.82
CA GLU A 198 19.93 -14.48 33.78
C GLU A 198 20.71 -15.48 32.92
N THR A 199 20.45 -16.77 33.10
CA THR A 199 21.04 -17.84 32.28
C THR A 199 20.65 -17.71 30.81
N ALA A 200 19.37 -17.41 30.52
CA ALA A 200 18.91 -17.18 29.14
C ALA A 200 19.60 -15.97 28.48
N ILE A 201 19.76 -14.86 29.21
CA ILE A 201 20.46 -13.66 28.72
C ILE A 201 21.93 -13.98 28.46
N GLN A 202 22.60 -14.66 29.40
CA GLN A 202 24.01 -15.02 29.27
C GLN A 202 24.25 -15.93 28.05
N SER A 203 23.37 -16.91 27.83
CA SER A 203 23.43 -17.79 26.65
C SER A 203 23.32 -17.00 25.34
N LEU A 204 22.43 -16.01 25.26
CA LEU A 204 22.29 -15.18 24.05
C LEU A 204 23.49 -14.23 23.84
N GLN A 205 24.11 -13.76 24.92
CA GLN A 205 25.28 -12.87 24.90
C GLN A 205 26.62 -13.60 24.72
N GLU A 206 26.62 -14.93 24.78
CA GLU A 206 27.82 -15.74 24.57
C GLU A 206 28.40 -15.52 23.17
N VAL A 207 29.70 -15.18 23.12
CA VAL A 207 30.47 -15.03 21.89
C VAL A 207 30.78 -16.40 21.31
N ARG A 208 30.40 -16.63 20.05
CA ARG A 208 30.60 -17.88 19.32
C ARG A 208 31.51 -17.66 18.14
N GLU A 209 32.39 -18.63 17.86
CA GLU A 209 33.32 -18.60 16.73
C GLU A 209 32.65 -19.10 15.45
N LEU A 210 32.97 -18.46 14.33
CA LEU A 210 32.54 -18.82 12.98
C LEU A 210 33.72 -19.37 12.18
N PRO A 211 33.46 -20.22 11.18
CA PRO A 211 34.51 -20.74 10.31
C PRO A 211 35.20 -19.60 9.55
N VAL A 212 36.52 -19.70 9.43
CA VAL A 212 37.30 -18.83 8.53
C VAL A 212 37.11 -19.35 7.12
N VAL A 213 36.28 -18.66 6.34
CA VAL A 213 36.04 -18.97 4.93
C VAL A 213 36.97 -18.09 4.08
N ASP A 214 37.75 -18.69 3.19
CA ASP A 214 38.48 -17.95 2.16
C ASP A 214 37.45 -17.32 1.22
N ILE A 215 37.21 -16.02 1.36
CA ILE A 215 36.29 -15.27 0.50
C ILE A 215 36.86 -15.33 -0.93
N SER A 216 36.30 -16.18 -1.78
CA SER A 216 36.57 -16.11 -3.21
C SER A 216 36.06 -14.76 -3.72
N ALA A 217 36.91 -14.01 -4.42
CA ALA A 217 36.67 -12.67 -4.97
C ALA A 217 35.58 -12.59 -6.06
N ASP A 218 34.45 -13.26 -5.88
CA ASP A 218 33.27 -13.18 -6.75
C ASP A 218 32.22 -12.18 -6.20
N ASP A 219 32.53 -11.50 -5.09
CA ASP A 219 31.80 -10.33 -4.59
C ASP A 219 32.13 -9.12 -5.46
N ASN A 220 31.53 -9.05 -6.64
CA ASN A 220 31.33 -7.74 -7.25
C ASN A 220 30.27 -7.01 -6.41
N PRO A 221 30.60 -5.90 -5.72
CA PRO A 221 29.54 -5.02 -5.24
C PRO A 221 28.74 -4.58 -6.46
N VAL A 222 27.42 -4.76 -6.42
CA VAL A 222 26.56 -4.17 -7.43
C VAL A 222 26.79 -2.66 -7.33
N GLU A 223 27.34 -2.06 -8.39
CA GLU A 223 27.75 -0.66 -8.38
C GLU A 223 26.59 0.23 -7.94
N GLY A 224 26.75 0.91 -6.80
CA GLY A 224 25.71 1.76 -6.20
C GLY A 224 24.78 1.08 -5.18
N VAL A 225 24.90 -0.23 -4.92
CA VAL A 225 24.09 -0.97 -3.93
C VAL A 225 25.02 -1.68 -2.94
N ASP A 226 24.95 -1.30 -1.67
CA ASP A 226 25.67 -1.98 -0.60
C ASP A 226 24.94 -3.27 -0.21
N LEU A 227 25.44 -4.42 -0.66
CA LEU A 227 24.82 -5.73 -0.43
C LEU A 227 25.26 -6.38 0.89
N GLU A 228 26.31 -5.85 1.54
CA GLU A 228 27.00 -6.53 2.64
C GLU A 228 27.12 -5.69 3.92
N GLU A 229 26.27 -4.68 4.09
CA GLU A 229 26.24 -3.82 5.29
C GLU A 229 26.20 -4.63 6.62
N PHE A 230 25.72 -5.88 6.60
CA PHE A 230 25.59 -6.77 7.76
C PHE A 230 26.32 -8.12 7.62
N SER A 231 27.46 -8.17 6.94
CA SER A 231 28.27 -9.40 6.81
C SER A 231 28.75 -9.93 8.17
N LEU A 232 28.68 -11.24 8.39
CA LEU A 232 29.19 -11.90 9.61
C LEU A 232 30.73 -11.85 9.66
N SER A 233 31.27 -11.48 10.82
CA SER A 233 32.71 -11.49 11.08
C SER A 233 33.20 -12.91 11.45
N ASP A 234 34.32 -13.03 12.17
CA ASP A 234 34.84 -14.31 12.65
C ASP A 234 34.13 -14.78 13.94
N THR A 235 33.35 -13.91 14.56
CA THR A 235 32.56 -14.22 15.76
C THR A 235 31.18 -13.60 15.70
N PHE A 236 30.23 -14.15 16.46
CA PHE A 236 28.91 -13.56 16.60
C PHE A 236 28.30 -13.80 17.97
N THR A 237 27.28 -13.01 18.27
CA THR A 237 26.39 -13.17 19.43
C THR A 237 24.93 -13.13 18.94
N PHE A 238 24.00 -13.73 19.70
CA PHE A 238 22.57 -13.54 19.42
C PHE A 238 22.06 -12.22 20.02
N ALA A 239 22.66 -11.77 21.12
CA ALA A 239 22.36 -10.48 21.74
C ALA A 239 23.64 -9.72 22.11
N ASP A 240 23.63 -8.41 21.88
CA ASP A 240 24.68 -7.48 22.29
C ASP A 240 24.48 -7.07 23.77
N ALA A 241 25.57 -6.88 24.49
CA ALA A 241 25.57 -6.29 25.84
C ALA A 241 25.89 -4.79 25.80
N SER A 242 25.21 -3.99 26.63
CA SER A 242 25.37 -2.53 26.66
C SER A 242 26.78 -2.06 26.93
N ASP A 243 27.53 -2.84 27.71
CA ASP A 243 28.83 -2.43 28.24
C ASP A 243 29.89 -2.41 27.14
N GLU A 244 29.71 -3.25 26.12
CA GLU A 244 30.60 -3.43 24.97
C GLU A 244 30.19 -2.57 23.76
N HIS A 245 28.88 -2.37 23.53
CA HIS A 245 28.39 -1.77 22.28
C HIS A 245 27.85 -0.33 22.40
N ILE A 246 27.38 0.13 23.58
CA ILE A 246 26.93 1.52 23.73
C ILE A 246 28.13 2.42 23.98
N THR A 247 28.55 3.15 22.95
CA THR A 247 29.72 4.04 22.96
C THR A 247 29.38 5.53 22.87
N THR A 248 28.13 5.89 22.53
CA THR A 248 27.72 7.28 22.34
C THR A 248 26.72 7.74 23.40
N ILE A 249 26.84 9.01 23.83
CA ILE A 249 25.91 9.62 24.80
C ILE A 249 24.49 9.66 24.24
N GLU A 250 24.33 9.87 22.93
CA GLU A 250 23.01 9.95 22.30
C GLU A 250 22.24 8.63 22.41
N GLU A 251 22.90 7.53 22.07
CA GLU A 251 22.33 6.18 22.18
C GLU A 251 22.04 5.82 23.64
N ALA A 252 22.99 6.06 24.55
CA ALA A 252 22.81 5.82 25.99
C ALA A 252 21.66 6.66 26.58
N ALA A 253 21.59 7.95 26.26
CA ALA A 253 20.59 8.87 26.79
C ALA A 253 19.19 8.60 26.22
N SER A 254 19.10 7.99 25.04
CA SER A 254 17.82 7.56 24.47
C SER A 254 17.11 6.51 25.35
N LEU A 255 17.87 5.73 26.12
CA LEU A 255 17.37 4.69 27.03
C LEU A 255 16.80 5.23 28.34
N LEU A 256 17.10 6.47 28.68
CA LEU A 256 16.60 7.10 29.89
C LEU A 256 15.11 7.46 29.75
N SER A 257 14.37 7.30 30.84
CA SER A 257 13.02 7.85 30.97
C SER A 257 13.09 9.39 31.00
N LEU A 258 11.96 10.04 30.73
CA LEU A 258 11.91 11.50 30.77
C LEU A 258 12.30 12.05 32.15
N ASP A 259 11.92 11.36 33.22
CA ASP A 259 12.17 11.82 34.58
C ASP A 259 13.63 11.59 34.99
N GLU A 260 14.23 10.46 34.62
CA GLU A 260 15.67 10.22 34.78
C GLU A 260 16.50 11.26 34.00
N LEU A 261 16.09 11.63 32.78
CA LEU A 261 16.73 12.70 32.01
C LEU A 261 16.59 14.07 32.68
N LYS A 262 15.43 14.37 33.28
CA LYS A 262 15.24 15.62 34.03
C LYS A 262 16.10 15.68 35.27
N ASP A 263 16.28 14.57 35.97
CA ASP A 263 17.12 14.51 37.16
C ASP A 263 18.60 14.64 36.81
N LEU A 264 19.04 14.00 35.73
CA LEU A 264 20.37 14.20 35.15
C LEU A 264 20.55 15.67 34.69
N ALA A 265 19.50 16.27 34.12
CA ALA A 265 19.51 17.68 33.69
C ALA A 265 19.62 18.67 34.85
N LYS A 266 18.94 18.43 35.97
CA LYS A 266 19.06 19.25 37.18
C LYS A 266 20.48 19.18 37.74
N GLU A 267 21.08 18.01 37.75
CA GLU A 267 22.41 17.79 38.31
C GLU A 267 23.51 18.37 37.41
N ALA A 268 23.41 18.15 36.10
CA ALA A 268 24.37 18.64 35.10
C ALA A 268 24.07 20.07 34.60
N LYS A 269 23.01 20.71 35.10
CA LYS A 269 22.60 22.10 34.82
C LYS A 269 22.31 22.41 33.35
N PHE A 270 21.71 21.47 32.61
CA PHE A 270 21.19 21.74 31.27
C PHE A 270 19.65 21.78 31.28
N GLN A 271 19.05 22.40 30.26
CA GLN A 271 17.59 22.57 30.16
C GLN A 271 17.08 22.14 28.79
N GLY A 272 15.85 21.62 28.74
CA GLY A 272 15.17 21.19 27.53
C GLY A 272 13.65 21.10 27.76
N ARG A 273 12.85 21.27 26.71
CA ARG A 273 11.38 21.27 26.81
C ARG A 273 10.78 19.88 26.67
N ASN A 274 11.43 19.01 25.90
CA ASN A 274 11.01 17.64 25.64
C ASN A 274 12.22 16.68 25.71
N LYS A 275 11.98 15.37 25.59
CA LYS A 275 13.04 14.33 25.66
C LYS A 275 14.15 14.57 24.63
N ALA A 276 13.80 14.88 23.39
CA ALA A 276 14.78 15.11 22.31
C ALA A 276 15.65 16.34 22.57
N ASP A 277 15.07 17.43 23.10
CA ASP A 277 15.81 18.64 23.47
C ASP A 277 16.77 18.37 24.62
N LEU A 278 16.36 17.57 25.61
CA LEU A 278 17.20 17.16 26.74
C LEU A 278 18.37 16.28 26.29
N VAL A 279 18.13 15.31 25.40
CA VAL A 279 19.20 14.48 24.80
C VAL A 279 20.16 15.36 24.00
N LYS A 280 19.67 16.25 23.13
CA LYS A 280 20.52 17.19 22.37
C LYS A 280 21.30 18.14 23.28
N ALA A 281 20.72 18.59 24.39
CA ALA A 281 21.40 19.44 25.37
C ALA A 281 22.49 18.66 26.14
N LEU A 282 22.23 17.40 26.49
CA LEU A 282 23.21 16.52 27.11
C LEU A 282 24.38 16.20 26.16
N CYS A 283 24.09 15.87 24.89
CA CYS A 283 25.11 15.68 23.87
C CYS A 283 25.95 16.95 23.73
N ARG A 284 25.34 18.14 23.63
CA ARG A 284 26.09 19.40 23.60
C ARG A 284 26.96 19.62 24.84
N THR A 285 26.44 19.33 26.03
CA THR A 285 27.18 19.50 27.30
C THR A 285 28.37 18.53 27.39
N GLY A 286 28.21 17.30 26.91
CA GLY A 286 29.30 16.33 26.79
C GLY A 286 30.42 16.80 25.84
N HIS A 287 30.06 17.56 24.80
CA HIS A 287 31.01 18.09 23.82
C HIS A 287 31.50 19.54 24.09
N GLN A 288 30.85 20.33 24.96
CA GLN A 288 31.09 21.79 25.10
C GLN A 288 32.22 22.23 26.05
N GLN A 289 32.87 21.32 26.79
CA GLN A 289 34.07 21.70 27.57
C GLN A 289 35.39 21.57 26.82
N THR A 290 35.35 21.29 25.51
CA THR A 290 36.54 21.23 24.64
C THR A 290 36.98 22.61 24.13
N ASP A 291 36.06 23.59 24.04
CA ASP A 291 36.34 24.86 23.34
C ASP A 291 36.90 25.99 24.24
N LEU A 292 36.77 25.86 25.57
CA LEU A 292 37.25 26.88 26.52
C LEU A 292 38.77 26.81 26.76
N PHE A 293 39.42 25.69 26.43
CA PHE A 293 40.88 25.54 26.50
C PHE A 293 41.59 25.85 25.18
N ALA A 294 40.88 25.82 24.05
CA ALA A 294 41.42 26.22 22.73
C ALA A 294 41.70 27.74 22.62
N HIS A 295 41.16 28.56 23.54
CA HIS A 295 41.31 30.02 23.57
C HIS A 295 42.08 30.58 24.78
N GLY A 296 43.02 29.83 25.36
CA GLY A 296 44.21 30.39 26.03
C GLY A 296 44.00 31.50 27.09
N LEU A 297 43.06 31.34 28.02
CA LEU A 297 42.87 32.28 29.14
C LEU A 297 43.35 31.67 30.47
N GLN A 298 44.65 31.81 30.75
CA GLN A 298 45.16 31.67 32.12
C GLN A 298 44.99 32.98 32.89
N ARG A 299 44.38 32.86 34.07
CA ARG A 299 44.21 33.95 35.03
C ARG A 299 45.55 34.24 35.70
N THR A 300 46.17 35.39 35.41
CA THR A 300 47.39 35.84 36.07
C THR A 300 47.10 36.37 37.48
N THR A 301 47.78 35.82 38.49
CA THR A 301 47.99 36.50 39.78
C THR A 301 49.49 36.67 40.02
N SER A 302 49.86 37.91 40.27
CA SER A 302 51.20 38.49 40.37
C SER A 302 52.03 37.96 41.56
N GLY A 303 53.35 37.78 41.37
CA GLY A 303 54.30 37.56 42.47
C GLY A 303 55.70 37.06 42.07
N GLU A 304 56.57 38.02 41.69
CA GLU A 304 58.03 38.08 41.93
C GLU A 304 59.09 37.12 41.30
N GLN A 305 59.99 37.76 40.51
CA GLN A 305 61.47 37.69 40.45
C GLN A 305 62.25 36.50 39.80
N SER A 306 62.66 36.73 38.54
CA SER A 306 63.95 36.58 37.80
C SER A 306 65.09 35.60 38.24
N PRO A 307 66.12 35.32 37.40
CA PRO A 307 66.16 34.87 35.98
C PRO A 307 67.17 33.71 35.73
N LYS A 308 67.12 33.00 34.58
CA LYS A 308 68.32 32.44 33.86
C LYS A 308 68.00 31.89 32.45
N THR A 309 69.00 32.02 31.60
CA THR A 309 69.13 31.99 30.11
C THR A 309 68.96 30.62 29.41
N PRO A 310 68.88 30.59 28.05
CA PRO A 310 68.33 29.51 27.24
C PRO A 310 69.38 28.54 26.69
N MET A 311 69.02 27.28 26.46
CA MET A 311 69.67 26.38 25.50
C MET A 311 68.65 25.36 24.97
N GLY A 312 68.67 25.15 23.66
CA GLY A 312 67.65 24.43 22.91
C GLY A 312 67.74 22.90 22.97
N GLY A 313 66.74 22.29 22.35
CA GLY A 313 66.62 20.86 22.12
C GLY A 313 65.22 20.57 21.60
N ARG A 314 65.13 20.18 20.33
CA ARG A 314 63.92 19.61 19.71
C ARG A 314 63.46 18.42 20.55
N ASP A 315 62.17 18.39 20.90
CA ASP A 315 61.33 17.20 20.97
C ASP A 315 59.87 17.66 21.15
N THR A 316 59.06 17.46 20.12
CA THR A 316 57.59 17.54 20.19
C THR A 316 57.06 16.32 20.94
N PRO A 317 56.33 16.47 22.07
CA PRO A 317 55.57 15.38 22.66
C PRO A 317 54.16 15.30 22.04
N PRO A 318 53.59 14.09 21.85
CA PRO A 318 52.21 13.91 21.41
C PRO A 318 51.29 14.09 22.62
N ALA A 319 50.52 15.18 22.67
CA ALA A 319 49.55 15.39 23.74
C ALA A 319 48.38 16.28 23.31
N LEU A 320 47.55 15.78 22.38
CA LEU A 320 46.20 16.30 22.12
C LEU A 320 45.26 15.11 21.79
N SER A 321 44.92 14.29 22.79
CA SER A 321 43.74 13.40 22.71
C SER A 321 43.21 12.91 24.08
N ARG A 322 43.81 13.34 25.21
CA ARG A 322 43.55 12.75 26.54
C ARG A 322 42.46 13.46 27.37
N GLN A 323 41.96 14.62 26.95
CA GLN A 323 40.95 15.38 27.70
C GLN A 323 39.53 15.24 27.13
N ASP A 324 39.39 14.95 25.83
CA ASP A 324 38.09 14.76 25.16
C ASP A 324 37.34 13.51 25.65
N SER A 325 38.05 12.50 26.18
CA SER A 325 37.46 11.23 26.65
C SER A 325 36.84 11.30 28.05
N ASN A 326 37.26 12.24 28.90
CA ASN A 326 36.95 12.17 30.34
C ASN A 326 35.51 12.60 30.66
N GLN A 327 35.00 13.65 30.01
CA GLN A 327 33.63 14.12 30.24
C GLN A 327 32.60 13.21 29.56
N THR A 328 32.90 12.77 28.34
CA THR A 328 32.09 11.82 27.59
C THR A 328 31.98 10.48 28.32
N GLY A 329 33.11 9.96 28.78
CA GLY A 329 33.16 8.75 29.61
C GLY A 329 32.43 8.91 30.94
N TYR A 330 32.52 10.07 31.60
CA TYR A 330 31.79 10.33 32.85
C TYR A 330 30.27 10.28 32.66
N TYR A 331 29.73 10.92 31.63
CA TYR A 331 28.29 10.90 31.38
C TYR A 331 27.82 9.52 30.91
N LEU A 332 28.59 8.81 30.10
CA LEU A 332 28.28 7.43 29.71
C LEU A 332 28.20 6.51 30.92
N GLU A 333 29.20 6.54 31.80
CA GLU A 333 29.22 5.73 33.02
C GLU A 333 28.04 6.06 33.93
N LYS A 334 27.75 7.34 34.08
CA LYS A 334 26.61 7.80 34.88
C LYS A 334 25.28 7.33 34.30
N ILE A 335 25.11 7.38 32.98
CA ILE A 335 23.91 6.85 32.32
C ILE A 335 23.83 5.34 32.53
N ARG A 336 24.93 4.59 32.38
CA ARG A 336 24.99 3.13 32.62
C ARG A 336 24.54 2.75 34.03
N VAL A 337 24.99 3.48 35.05
CA VAL A 337 24.56 3.28 36.45
C VAL A 337 23.05 3.49 36.61
N VAL A 338 22.46 4.46 35.92
CA VAL A 338 21.02 4.75 36.00
C VAL A 338 20.20 3.75 35.19
N THR A 339 20.67 3.33 34.01
CA THR A 339 19.95 2.40 33.15
C THR A 339 20.04 0.96 33.62
N GLY A 340 21.11 0.58 34.33
CA GLY A 340 21.44 -0.82 34.58
C GLY A 340 21.87 -1.55 33.31
N PRO A 341 22.13 -2.86 33.40
CA PRO A 341 22.54 -3.67 32.25
C PRO A 341 21.42 -3.69 31.20
N CYS A 342 21.78 -3.44 29.96
CA CYS A 342 20.87 -3.50 28.83
C CYS A 342 21.33 -4.54 27.82
N MET A 343 20.37 -5.12 27.12
CA MET A 343 20.62 -6.04 26.01
C MET A 343 19.84 -5.61 24.78
N ARG A 344 20.32 -6.03 23.62
CA ARG A 344 19.69 -5.81 22.32
C ARG A 344 19.97 -7.03 21.46
N LEU A 345 19.07 -7.40 20.56
CA LEU A 345 19.40 -8.43 19.59
C LEU A 345 20.56 -7.93 18.72
N SER A 346 21.54 -8.82 18.48
CA SER A 346 22.67 -8.45 17.64
C SER A 346 22.16 -8.14 16.23
N PRO A 347 22.50 -6.98 15.63
CA PRO A 347 22.02 -6.61 14.30
C PRO A 347 22.33 -7.67 13.25
N LEU A 348 23.47 -8.36 13.36
CA LEU A 348 23.89 -9.40 12.41
C LEU A 348 22.93 -10.60 12.41
N THR A 349 22.65 -11.17 13.58
CA THR A 349 21.73 -12.31 13.69
C THR A 349 20.28 -11.89 13.47
N TYR A 350 19.89 -10.71 13.95
CA TYR A 350 18.56 -10.15 13.73
C TYR A 350 18.24 -10.03 12.24
N LYS A 351 19.16 -9.45 11.44
CA LYS A 351 18.99 -9.34 9.99
C LYS A 351 19.01 -10.69 9.28
N LEU A 352 19.82 -11.64 9.74
CA LEU A 352 19.83 -12.99 9.18
C LEU A 352 18.48 -13.70 9.36
N PHE A 353 17.88 -13.64 10.55
CA PHE A 353 16.56 -14.24 10.77
C PHE A 353 15.42 -13.43 10.12
N GLU A 354 15.55 -12.11 9.97
CA GLU A 354 14.64 -11.31 9.16
C GLU A 354 14.67 -11.76 7.69
N ARG A 355 15.84 -12.14 7.16
CA ARG A 355 15.95 -12.73 5.81
C ARG A 355 15.28 -14.09 5.72
N VAL A 356 15.45 -14.97 6.72
CA VAL A 356 14.71 -16.24 6.78
C VAL A 356 13.20 -15.99 6.74
N HIS A 357 12.72 -15.03 7.52
CA HIS A 357 11.32 -14.62 7.50
C HIS A 357 10.90 -14.14 6.10
N LEU A 358 11.69 -13.26 5.46
CA LEU A 358 11.45 -12.77 4.10
C LEU A 358 11.32 -13.93 3.10
N VAL A 359 12.22 -14.91 3.14
CA VAL A 359 12.18 -16.09 2.25
C VAL A 359 10.97 -16.98 2.55
N PHE A 360 10.68 -17.25 3.82
CA PHE A 360 9.57 -18.13 4.19
C PHE A 360 8.21 -17.57 3.75
N TYR A 361 7.95 -16.31 4.12
CA TYR A 361 6.68 -15.62 3.87
C TYR A 361 6.57 -15.01 2.48
N ARG A 362 7.68 -14.95 1.73
CA ARG A 362 7.79 -14.28 0.42
C ARG A 362 7.21 -12.88 0.50
N SER A 363 7.67 -12.13 1.50
CA SER A 363 7.11 -10.83 1.85
C SER A 363 8.14 -9.73 1.67
N THR A 364 7.68 -8.51 1.44
CA THR A 364 8.51 -7.31 1.44
C THR A 364 8.56 -6.65 2.82
N GLU A 365 7.85 -7.20 3.82
CA GLU A 365 7.65 -6.57 5.12
C GLU A 365 7.53 -7.60 6.26
N TRP A 366 7.98 -7.21 7.45
CA TRP A 366 7.91 -8.03 8.67
C TRP A 366 6.75 -7.61 9.59
N THR A 367 5.92 -8.58 10.02
CA THR A 367 4.75 -8.35 10.90
C THR A 367 4.65 -9.45 11.99
N GLU A 368 4.44 -9.08 13.27
CA GLU A 368 4.31 -10.06 14.37
C GLU A 368 3.20 -11.09 14.16
N ARG A 369 2.13 -10.68 13.47
CA ARG A 369 0.99 -11.53 13.11
C ARG A 369 1.38 -12.64 12.14
N SER A 370 2.37 -12.40 11.26
CA SER A 370 2.74 -13.33 10.19
C SER A 370 3.20 -14.66 10.77
N LEU A 371 3.97 -14.63 11.86
CA LEU A 371 4.41 -15.83 12.56
C LEU A 371 3.24 -16.72 12.98
N THR A 372 2.22 -16.15 13.62
CA THR A 372 1.14 -16.95 14.20
C THR A 372 0.03 -17.32 13.21
N ALA A 373 -0.20 -16.51 12.16
CA ALA A 373 -1.38 -16.62 11.32
C ALA A 373 -1.52 -17.97 10.62
N ILE A 374 -0.45 -18.48 10.02
CA ILE A 374 -0.45 -19.78 9.31
C ILE A 374 -0.77 -20.93 10.27
N ILE A 375 -0.17 -20.92 11.47
CA ILE A 375 -0.41 -21.96 12.48
C ILE A 375 -1.87 -21.92 12.92
N LEU A 376 -2.40 -20.74 13.25
CA LEU A 376 -3.80 -20.61 13.68
C LEU A 376 -4.78 -21.00 12.55
N ALA A 377 -4.47 -20.67 11.30
CA ALA A 377 -5.29 -21.04 10.13
C ALA A 377 -5.39 -22.56 9.95
N SER A 378 -4.29 -23.27 10.19
CA SER A 378 -4.23 -24.73 10.10
C SER A 378 -5.12 -25.45 11.12
N ILE A 379 -5.40 -24.79 12.25
CA ILE A 379 -6.14 -25.36 13.39
C ILE A 379 -7.59 -24.87 13.43
N ALA A 380 -7.93 -23.80 12.72
CA ALA A 380 -9.27 -23.19 12.73
C ALA A 380 -10.41 -24.10 12.22
N ARG A 381 -10.13 -25.34 11.78
CA ARG A 381 -11.09 -26.36 11.29
C ARG A 381 -12.13 -25.80 10.30
N ARG A 382 -11.74 -24.85 9.45
CA ARG A 382 -12.57 -24.30 8.37
C ARG A 382 -12.47 -25.17 7.10
N SER A 383 -13.50 -25.11 6.26
CA SER A 383 -13.49 -25.68 4.91
C SER A 383 -12.81 -24.69 3.95
N TYR A 384 -11.80 -25.14 3.22
CA TYR A 384 -11.08 -24.35 2.23
C TYR A 384 -11.34 -24.85 0.81
N PRO A 385 -11.23 -23.97 -0.20
CA PRO A 385 -11.34 -24.35 -1.61
C PRO A 385 -10.31 -25.41 -2.01
N GLU A 386 -10.63 -26.21 -3.03
CA GLU A 386 -9.72 -27.21 -3.57
C GLU A 386 -8.80 -26.57 -4.63
N TYR A 387 -7.49 -26.58 -4.39
CA TYR A 387 -6.45 -26.10 -5.32
C TYR A 387 -5.11 -26.83 -5.08
N ILE A 388 -4.18 -26.67 -6.02
CA ILE A 388 -2.83 -27.26 -5.93
C ILE A 388 -1.92 -26.30 -5.18
N VAL A 389 -1.36 -26.76 -4.06
CA VAL A 389 -0.32 -26.04 -3.32
C VAL A 389 1.02 -26.18 -4.04
N CYS A 390 1.63 -25.07 -4.41
CA CYS A 390 2.91 -24.99 -5.10
C CYS A 390 3.86 -24.03 -4.37
N ARG A 391 4.81 -24.59 -3.62
CA ARG A 391 5.93 -23.85 -3.03
C ARG A 391 7.20 -24.18 -3.82
N SER A 392 7.61 -23.31 -4.74
CA SER A 392 8.90 -23.47 -5.45
C SER A 392 10.09 -22.97 -4.61
N THR A 393 11.20 -23.69 -4.69
CA THR A 393 12.50 -23.35 -4.08
C THR A 393 13.32 -22.35 -4.91
N ASN A 394 12.89 -22.05 -6.15
CA ASN A 394 13.70 -21.34 -7.14
C ASN A 394 13.26 -19.87 -7.34
N ILE A 395 12.49 -19.30 -6.41
CA ILE A 395 12.07 -17.89 -6.49
C ILE A 395 13.28 -16.97 -6.42
N PHE A 396 14.22 -17.29 -5.54
CA PHE A 396 15.53 -16.66 -5.52
C PHE A 396 16.55 -17.63 -6.12
N ALA A 397 17.21 -17.23 -7.21
CA ALA A 397 18.18 -18.08 -7.90
C ALA A 397 19.52 -18.24 -7.15
N SER A 398 19.86 -17.33 -6.24
CA SER A 398 21.14 -17.33 -5.51
C SER A 398 21.09 -16.43 -4.28
N ARG A 399 22.05 -16.61 -3.36
CA ARG A 399 22.31 -15.68 -2.24
C ARG A 399 22.41 -14.23 -2.70
N ARG A 400 23.18 -13.96 -3.77
CA ARG A 400 23.31 -12.61 -4.34
C ARG A 400 21.97 -12.02 -4.75
N HIS A 401 21.09 -12.83 -5.35
CA HIS A 401 19.77 -12.35 -5.79
C HIS A 401 18.89 -11.95 -4.61
N VAL A 402 18.85 -12.74 -3.53
CA VAL A 402 18.04 -12.40 -2.34
C VAL A 402 18.61 -11.17 -1.60
N LEU A 403 19.93 -11.01 -1.54
CA LEU A 403 20.55 -9.81 -0.97
C LEU A 403 20.24 -8.55 -1.78
N GLU A 404 20.31 -8.62 -3.11
CA GLU A 404 19.98 -7.48 -3.98
C GLU A 404 18.49 -7.12 -3.89
N PHE A 405 17.61 -8.14 -3.79
CA PHE A 405 16.19 -7.93 -3.55
C PHE A 405 15.93 -7.28 -2.18
N GLU A 406 16.57 -7.78 -1.13
CA GLU A 406 16.50 -7.23 0.23
C GLU A 406 16.97 -5.76 0.27
N ALA A 407 18.06 -5.43 -0.41
CA ALA A 407 18.54 -4.06 -0.53
C ALA A 407 17.55 -3.17 -1.29
N ALA A 408 16.96 -3.67 -2.38
CA ALA A 408 15.99 -2.92 -3.17
C ALA A 408 14.72 -2.57 -2.38
N ILE A 409 14.15 -3.51 -1.62
CA ILE A 409 12.97 -3.24 -0.79
C ILE A 409 13.26 -2.24 0.34
N ARG A 410 14.47 -2.23 0.90
CA ARG A 410 14.88 -1.26 1.93
C ARG A 410 15.00 0.15 1.37
N VAL A 411 15.61 0.29 0.19
CA VAL A 411 15.71 1.59 -0.50
C VAL A 411 14.33 2.09 -0.92
N GLU A 412 13.44 1.18 -1.34
CA GLU A 412 12.04 1.51 -1.61
C GLU A 412 11.34 2.04 -0.36
N ALA A 413 11.45 1.33 0.77
CA ALA A 413 10.89 1.75 2.05
C ALA A 413 11.42 3.12 2.51
N GLU A 414 12.68 3.44 2.23
CA GLU A 414 13.27 4.76 2.50
C GLU A 414 12.61 5.87 1.65
N VAL A 415 12.31 5.60 0.38
CA VAL A 415 11.57 6.54 -0.49
C VAL A 415 10.14 6.73 0.02
N ASP A 416 9.50 5.67 0.47
CA ASP A 416 8.14 5.67 0.98
C ASP A 416 8.04 6.47 2.29
N GLU A 417 9.00 6.32 3.20
CA GLU A 417 9.08 7.13 4.41
C GLU A 417 9.18 8.63 4.10
N VAL A 418 9.94 8.99 3.07
CA VAL A 418 10.11 10.38 2.64
C VAL A 418 8.84 10.96 2.02
N LEU A 419 8.15 10.19 1.16
CA LEU A 419 7.03 10.69 0.37
C LEU A 419 5.66 10.52 1.04
N GLU A 420 5.45 9.46 1.82
CA GLU A 420 4.13 9.00 2.26
C GLU A 420 3.92 9.10 3.78
N PHE A 421 4.92 8.72 4.58
CA PHE A 421 4.76 8.60 6.05
C PHE A 421 5.31 9.80 6.84
N GLY A 422 5.99 10.73 6.16
CA GLY A 422 6.59 11.93 6.73
C GLY A 422 5.68 13.16 6.73
N LYS A 423 6.22 14.28 7.25
CA LYS A 423 5.68 15.62 6.91
C LYS A 423 5.85 15.83 5.41
N PRO A 424 5.08 16.76 4.78
CA PRO A 424 5.30 17.11 3.38
C PRO A 424 6.80 17.24 3.09
N PRO A 425 7.36 16.42 2.18
CA PRO A 425 8.80 16.18 2.09
C PRO A 425 9.64 17.45 1.93
N GLY A 426 9.02 18.51 1.39
CA GLY A 426 9.68 19.75 1.06
C GLY A 426 10.78 19.53 0.01
N GLN A 427 11.58 20.56 -0.23
CA GLN A 427 12.62 20.48 -1.24
C GLN A 427 13.75 19.51 -0.87
N ALA A 428 14.05 19.34 0.42
CA ALA A 428 15.07 18.41 0.90
C ALA A 428 14.67 16.95 0.70
N GLY A 429 13.41 16.59 1.02
CA GLY A 429 12.89 15.24 0.77
C GLY A 429 12.86 14.90 -0.71
N PHE A 430 12.41 15.83 -1.57
CA PHE A 430 12.46 15.63 -3.01
C PHE A 430 13.88 15.43 -3.55
N ARG A 431 14.87 16.20 -3.08
CA ARG A 431 16.28 15.98 -3.47
C ARG A 431 16.79 14.60 -3.04
N LYS A 432 16.46 14.15 -1.83
CA LYS A 432 16.83 12.82 -1.34
C LYS A 432 16.29 11.71 -2.27
N VAL A 433 15.04 11.82 -2.73
CA VAL A 433 14.45 10.84 -3.68
C VAL A 433 15.16 10.90 -5.03
N VAL A 434 15.53 12.08 -5.53
CA VAL A 434 16.32 12.22 -6.76
C VAL A 434 17.70 11.57 -6.59
N ASP A 435 18.39 11.79 -5.49
CA ASP A 435 19.72 11.19 -5.23
C ASP A 435 19.63 9.65 -5.19
N ILE A 436 18.58 9.09 -4.58
CA ILE A 436 18.30 7.65 -4.59
C ILE A 436 18.03 7.16 -6.02
N PHE A 437 17.21 7.88 -6.78
CA PHE A 437 16.92 7.55 -8.18
C PHE A 437 18.19 7.51 -9.03
N GLU A 438 19.07 8.51 -8.96
CA GLU A 438 20.31 8.56 -9.76
C GLU A 438 21.23 7.36 -9.47
N ARG A 439 21.23 6.87 -8.22
CA ARG A 439 22.00 5.70 -7.80
C ARG A 439 21.41 4.39 -8.33
N VAL A 440 20.09 4.25 -8.31
CA VAL A 440 19.39 3.00 -8.67
C VAL A 440 19.14 2.86 -10.17
N TYR A 441 18.93 3.97 -10.87
CA TYR A 441 18.45 3.99 -12.25
C TYR A 441 19.34 3.23 -13.27
N PRO A 442 20.68 3.33 -13.25
CA PRO A 442 21.52 2.55 -14.15
C PRO A 442 21.37 1.04 -13.94
N ARG A 443 21.28 0.61 -12.67
CA ARG A 443 21.11 -0.81 -12.32
C ARG A 443 19.71 -1.30 -12.71
N TRP A 444 18.68 -0.48 -12.49
CA TRP A 444 17.31 -0.76 -12.92
C TRP A 444 17.22 -1.05 -14.42
N ARG A 445 17.82 -0.20 -15.28
CA ARG A 445 17.83 -0.43 -16.74
C ARG A 445 18.48 -1.75 -17.13
N THR A 446 19.62 -2.08 -16.52
CA THR A 446 20.32 -3.34 -16.78
C THR A 446 19.44 -4.54 -16.43
N LEU A 447 18.86 -4.53 -15.23
CA LEU A 447 18.01 -5.64 -14.79
C LEU A 447 16.69 -5.72 -15.57
N LEU A 448 16.12 -4.58 -15.99
CA LEU A 448 14.93 -4.55 -16.85
C LEU A 448 15.19 -5.28 -18.16
N ASN A 449 16.32 -4.99 -18.83
CA ASN A 449 16.71 -5.69 -20.05
C ASN A 449 16.93 -7.19 -19.82
N GLU A 450 17.55 -7.58 -18.70
CA GLU A 450 17.74 -8.99 -18.34
C GLU A 450 16.39 -9.72 -18.18
N GLU A 451 15.40 -9.08 -17.56
CA GLU A 451 14.05 -9.66 -17.39
C GLU A 451 13.27 -9.71 -18.70
N GLU A 452 13.41 -8.73 -19.59
CA GLU A 452 12.85 -8.76 -20.95
C GLU A 452 13.46 -9.89 -21.79
N GLU A 453 14.77 -10.13 -21.67
CA GLU A 453 15.42 -11.25 -22.34
C GLU A 453 14.97 -12.61 -21.76
N LYS A 454 14.75 -12.70 -20.45
CA LYS A 454 14.19 -13.91 -19.82
C LYS A 454 12.78 -14.17 -20.30
N GLU A 455 11.93 -13.14 -20.35
CA GLU A 455 10.56 -13.29 -20.86
C GLU A 455 10.53 -13.80 -22.30
N ALA A 456 11.42 -13.27 -23.15
CA ALA A 456 11.49 -13.68 -24.55
C ALA A 456 12.00 -15.12 -24.77
N ARG A 457 12.68 -15.73 -23.79
CA ARG A 457 13.41 -17.00 -23.96
C ARG A 457 12.94 -18.16 -23.07
N VAL A 458 12.47 -17.86 -21.86
CA VAL A 458 12.33 -18.84 -20.77
C VAL A 458 10.88 -19.13 -20.42
N TYR A 459 10.00 -18.13 -20.47
CA TYR A 459 8.60 -18.30 -20.09
C TYR A 459 7.75 -18.56 -21.33
N GLU A 460 7.12 -19.74 -21.38
CA GLU A 460 5.95 -19.95 -22.22
C GLU A 460 4.76 -19.31 -21.46
N GLU A 461 4.19 -18.23 -22.01
CA GLU A 461 2.87 -17.70 -21.60
C GLU A 461 2.75 -17.13 -20.17
N GLY A 462 3.61 -16.17 -19.76
CA GLY A 462 3.30 -15.26 -18.65
C GLY A 462 3.37 -15.85 -17.23
N GLU A 463 3.83 -17.10 -17.08
CA GLU A 463 4.04 -17.78 -15.78
C GLU A 463 4.97 -17.01 -14.81
N GLY A 464 5.79 -16.09 -15.34
CA GLY A 464 6.68 -15.23 -14.56
C GLY A 464 6.01 -14.03 -13.88
N ALA A 465 4.77 -13.67 -14.22
CA ALA A 465 4.18 -12.38 -13.81
C ALA A 465 4.16 -12.18 -12.27
N TYR A 466 3.61 -13.16 -11.54
CA TYR A 466 3.62 -13.09 -10.07
C TYR A 466 5.03 -13.15 -9.48
N LEU A 467 5.92 -13.97 -10.07
CA LEU A 467 7.28 -14.17 -9.57
C LEU A 467 8.18 -12.95 -9.74
N ARG A 468 7.96 -12.15 -10.79
CA ARG A 468 8.71 -10.90 -11.02
C ARG A 468 8.64 -9.92 -9.85
N ARG A 469 7.61 -10.02 -9.01
CA ARG A 469 7.48 -9.21 -7.79
C ARG A 469 8.58 -9.48 -6.76
N PHE A 470 9.23 -10.65 -6.82
CA PHE A 470 10.36 -11.04 -5.97
C PHE A 470 11.72 -10.75 -6.62
N THR A 471 11.75 -9.87 -7.62
CA THR A 471 12.99 -9.39 -8.26
C THR A 471 13.31 -7.97 -7.82
N PRO A 472 14.60 -7.56 -7.76
CA PRO A 472 14.98 -6.20 -7.41
C PRO A 472 14.36 -5.15 -8.36
N VAL A 473 14.15 -5.53 -9.63
CA VAL A 473 13.59 -4.67 -10.69
C VAL A 473 12.20 -4.19 -10.33
N HIS A 474 11.39 -5.03 -9.67
CA HIS A 474 10.04 -4.66 -9.27
C HIS A 474 10.06 -3.47 -8.28
N SER A 475 10.89 -3.53 -7.23
CA SER A 475 11.08 -2.44 -6.26
C SER A 475 11.74 -1.21 -6.88
N TYR A 476 12.75 -1.40 -7.72
CA TYR A 476 13.37 -0.30 -8.45
C TYR A 476 12.39 0.40 -9.40
N THR A 477 11.49 -0.32 -10.07
CA THR A 477 10.45 0.29 -10.92
C THR A 477 9.49 1.14 -10.10
N ARG A 478 9.19 0.77 -8.85
CA ARG A 478 8.40 1.60 -7.92
C ARG A 478 9.12 2.89 -7.55
N ILE A 479 10.43 2.81 -7.27
CA ILE A 479 11.27 3.99 -7.03
C ILE A 479 11.29 4.90 -8.27
N VAL A 480 11.47 4.34 -9.46
CA VAL A 480 11.45 5.06 -10.74
C VAL A 480 10.11 5.76 -10.98
N HIS A 481 8.99 5.09 -10.73
CA HIS A 481 7.66 5.70 -10.79
C HIS A 481 7.50 6.88 -9.81
N LYS A 482 7.95 6.71 -8.56
CA LYS A 482 7.91 7.77 -7.54
C LYS A 482 8.85 8.93 -7.89
N ALA A 483 9.98 8.67 -8.54
CA ALA A 483 10.87 9.71 -9.06
C ALA A 483 10.21 10.56 -10.15
N ALA A 484 9.42 9.96 -11.05
CA ALA A 484 8.62 10.71 -12.02
C ALA A 484 7.69 11.73 -11.33
N TYR A 485 7.06 11.34 -10.21
CA TYR A 485 6.22 12.24 -9.43
C TYR A 485 7.02 13.40 -8.86
N VAL A 486 8.19 13.11 -8.30
CA VAL A 486 9.09 14.13 -7.75
C VAL A 486 9.57 15.10 -8.83
N PHE A 487 9.92 14.63 -10.03
CA PHE A 487 10.27 15.52 -11.15
C PHE A 487 9.14 16.49 -11.50
N GLY A 488 7.88 16.00 -11.54
CA GLY A 488 6.71 16.85 -11.73
C GLY A 488 6.54 17.89 -10.62
N ARG A 489 6.77 17.54 -9.35
CA ARG A 489 6.74 18.48 -8.21
C ARG A 489 7.86 19.51 -8.25
N LEU A 490 9.01 19.15 -8.81
CA LEU A 490 10.16 20.04 -9.03
C LEU A 490 10.05 20.87 -10.32
N LYS A 491 8.96 20.71 -11.09
CA LYS A 491 8.74 21.33 -12.40
C LYS A 491 9.78 20.92 -13.45
N ASP A 492 10.43 19.78 -13.26
CA ASP A 492 11.36 19.18 -14.21
C ASP A 492 10.58 18.29 -15.20
N HIS A 493 9.74 18.92 -16.01
CA HIS A 493 8.80 18.22 -16.88
C HIS A 493 9.47 17.48 -18.04
N ASP A 494 10.70 17.85 -18.42
CA ASP A 494 11.46 17.14 -19.44
C ASP A 494 11.85 15.74 -18.95
N ARG A 495 12.45 15.67 -17.75
CA ARG A 495 12.80 14.39 -17.11
C ARG A 495 11.58 13.56 -16.77
N GLU A 496 10.51 14.20 -16.28
CA GLU A 496 9.23 13.55 -16.02
C GLU A 496 8.66 12.88 -17.28
N TYR A 497 8.65 13.61 -18.41
CA TYR A 497 8.15 13.10 -19.69
C TYR A 497 9.00 11.94 -20.23
N ALA A 498 10.33 12.07 -20.19
CA ALA A 498 11.24 11.02 -20.61
C ALA A 498 11.04 9.74 -19.80
N LEU A 499 10.91 9.86 -18.47
CA LEU A 499 10.75 8.71 -17.59
C LEU A 499 9.39 8.03 -17.74
N LEU A 500 8.31 8.79 -17.93
CA LEU A 500 6.99 8.23 -18.23
C LEU A 500 6.95 7.50 -19.58
N THR A 501 7.75 7.96 -20.55
CA THR A 501 7.88 7.27 -21.84
C THR A 501 8.57 5.93 -21.65
N GLU A 502 9.71 5.90 -20.95
CA GLU A 502 10.45 4.66 -20.66
C GLU A 502 9.62 3.66 -19.82
N LEU A 503 8.84 4.15 -18.86
CA LEU A 503 7.92 3.32 -18.07
C LEU A 503 6.78 2.72 -18.92
N LEU A 504 6.30 3.44 -19.94
CA LEU A 504 5.27 2.95 -20.86
C LEU A 504 5.83 2.00 -21.94
N ASP A 505 7.10 2.14 -22.30
CA ASP A 505 7.77 1.31 -23.31
C ASP A 505 8.02 -0.12 -22.79
N GLN A 506 8.27 -0.29 -21.48
CA GLN A 506 8.32 -1.62 -20.86
C GLN A 506 6.92 -2.17 -20.54
N HIS A 507 6.76 -3.48 -20.58
CA HIS A 507 5.47 -4.17 -20.39
C HIS A 507 5.46 -5.20 -19.25
N LEU A 508 6.56 -5.33 -18.49
CA LEU A 508 6.71 -6.41 -17.50
C LEU A 508 6.30 -6.01 -16.09
N PHE A 509 6.43 -4.73 -15.74
CA PHE A 509 6.30 -4.24 -14.38
C PHE A 509 5.24 -3.13 -14.28
N HIS A 510 4.46 -3.17 -13.20
CA HIS A 510 3.42 -2.20 -12.88
C HIS A 510 2.36 -1.96 -13.98
N PRO A 511 1.81 -3.01 -14.64
CA PRO A 511 0.80 -2.85 -15.69
C PRO A 511 -0.42 -2.03 -15.23
N ALA A 512 -0.85 -2.20 -13.98
CA ALA A 512 -1.97 -1.45 -13.40
C ALA A 512 -1.77 0.08 -13.42
N ARG A 513 -0.51 0.57 -13.46
CA ARG A 513 -0.20 2.00 -13.47
C ARG A 513 -0.20 2.61 -14.87
N ARG A 514 -0.24 1.82 -15.93
CA ARG A 514 -0.10 2.32 -17.32
C ARG A 514 -1.15 3.37 -17.66
N GLY A 515 -2.40 3.18 -17.21
CA GLY A 515 -3.46 4.18 -17.41
C GLY A 515 -3.12 5.54 -16.78
N SER A 516 -2.58 5.56 -15.56
CA SER A 516 -2.12 6.78 -14.89
C SER A 516 -0.93 7.42 -15.62
N TRP A 517 -0.01 6.61 -16.16
CA TRP A 517 1.13 7.09 -16.95
C TRP A 517 0.66 7.73 -18.27
N TYR A 518 -0.28 7.12 -18.99
CA TYR A 518 -0.87 7.72 -20.19
C TYR A 518 -1.58 9.03 -19.89
N GLN A 519 -2.38 9.08 -18.83
CA GLN A 519 -3.09 10.30 -18.42
C GLN A 519 -2.11 11.44 -18.13
N ARG A 520 -1.04 11.15 -17.39
CA ARG A 520 -0.02 12.15 -17.06
C ARG A 520 0.81 12.56 -18.26
N LYS A 521 1.29 11.61 -19.06
CA LYS A 521 2.04 11.88 -20.29
C LYS A 521 1.23 12.77 -21.24
N ALA A 522 -0.05 12.47 -21.46
CA ALA A 522 -0.93 13.29 -22.29
C ALA A 522 -1.14 14.70 -21.72
N LEU A 523 -1.17 14.85 -20.38
CA LEU A 523 -1.22 16.16 -19.73
C LEU A 523 0.06 16.95 -19.96
N LEU A 524 1.23 16.31 -19.84
CA LEU A 524 2.52 16.95 -20.10
C LEU A 524 2.64 17.43 -21.55
N GLU A 525 2.25 16.57 -22.49
CA GLU A 525 2.20 16.88 -23.92
C GLU A 525 1.24 18.03 -24.22
N GLU A 526 0.05 18.07 -23.60
CA GLU A 526 -0.92 19.14 -23.83
C GLU A 526 -0.41 20.51 -23.31
N HIS A 527 0.25 20.54 -22.15
CA HIS A 527 0.47 21.78 -21.40
C HIS A 527 1.91 22.28 -21.38
N TYR A 528 2.93 21.41 -21.35
CA TYR A 528 4.31 21.81 -21.06
C TYR A 528 5.27 21.57 -22.22
N MET A 529 5.15 20.45 -22.93
CA MET A 529 6.17 20.02 -23.90
C MET A 529 6.40 21.03 -25.03
N HIS A 530 5.36 21.76 -25.46
CA HIS A 530 5.50 22.79 -26.49
C HIS A 530 6.49 23.91 -26.16
N ALA A 531 6.76 24.17 -24.86
CA ALA A 531 7.67 25.21 -24.39
C ALA A 531 9.07 24.68 -24.05
N ILE A 532 9.19 23.36 -23.80
CA ILE A 532 10.40 22.70 -23.32
C ILE A 532 11.15 21.99 -24.46
N ASP A 533 10.42 21.56 -25.49
CA ASP A 533 10.95 20.83 -26.65
C ASP A 533 12.21 21.50 -27.24
N ALA A 534 13.33 20.79 -27.14
CA ALA A 534 14.63 21.25 -27.62
C ALA A 534 14.69 21.36 -29.15
N ASN A 535 13.80 20.66 -29.88
CA ASN A 535 13.78 20.58 -31.34
C ASN A 535 12.38 20.91 -31.90
N PRO A 536 11.90 22.16 -31.77
CA PRO A 536 10.56 22.53 -32.21
C PRO A 536 10.40 22.42 -33.74
N ILE A 537 9.26 21.91 -34.18
CA ILE A 537 8.94 21.74 -35.62
C ILE A 537 8.75 23.10 -36.31
N SER A 538 8.37 24.13 -35.56
CA SER A 538 8.19 25.48 -36.05
C SER A 538 8.56 26.49 -34.97
N ALA A 539 9.10 27.64 -35.40
CA ALA A 539 9.31 28.79 -34.53
C ALA A 539 7.98 29.46 -34.10
N ASP A 540 6.87 29.15 -34.78
CA ASP A 540 5.54 29.63 -34.43
C ASP A 540 4.97 28.85 -33.21
N PRO A 541 4.74 29.51 -32.06
CA PRO A 541 4.22 28.88 -30.86
C PRO A 541 2.87 28.18 -31.04
N ASP A 542 2.01 28.68 -31.92
CA ASP A 542 0.67 28.11 -32.15
C ASP A 542 0.75 26.81 -32.97
N ILE A 543 1.67 26.75 -33.94
CA ILE A 543 1.95 25.54 -34.70
C ILE A 543 2.55 24.48 -33.78
N GLN A 544 3.49 24.88 -32.91
CA GLN A 544 4.13 23.98 -31.94
C GLN A 544 3.13 23.44 -30.90
N LYS A 545 2.28 24.30 -30.33
CA LYS A 545 1.17 23.86 -29.45
C LYS A 545 0.24 22.89 -30.15
N LYS A 546 -0.10 23.15 -31.42
CA LYS A 546 -0.96 22.26 -32.20
C LYS A 546 -0.28 20.91 -32.49
N HIS A 547 1.03 20.90 -32.69
CA HIS A 547 1.79 19.67 -32.86
C HIS A 547 1.73 18.80 -31.60
N TRP A 548 2.06 19.36 -30.44
CA TRP A 548 2.03 18.62 -29.18
C TRP A 548 0.63 18.18 -28.75
N LYS A 549 -0.42 18.95 -29.06
CA LYS A 549 -1.81 18.49 -28.87
C LYS A 549 -2.18 17.28 -29.72
N ARG A 550 -1.58 17.11 -30.90
CA ARG A 550 -1.76 15.88 -31.70
C ARG A 550 -1.05 14.69 -31.07
N ILE A 551 0.13 14.90 -30.50
CA ILE A 551 0.85 13.87 -29.74
C ILE A 551 0.01 13.47 -28.52
N ALA A 552 -0.50 14.44 -27.75
CA ALA A 552 -1.41 14.19 -26.63
C ALA A 552 -2.65 13.37 -27.03
N ALA A 553 -3.26 13.68 -28.18
CA ALA A 553 -4.39 12.91 -28.69
C ALA A 553 -3.99 11.48 -29.06
N ALA A 554 -2.83 11.29 -29.68
CA ALA A 554 -2.28 9.97 -30.00
C ALA A 554 -1.93 9.17 -28.74
N THR A 555 -1.39 9.81 -27.70
CA THR A 555 -1.14 9.18 -26.39
C THR A 555 -2.45 8.72 -25.72
N CYS A 556 -3.53 9.51 -25.80
CA CYS A 556 -4.84 9.06 -25.32
C CYS A 556 -5.39 7.89 -26.13
N GLU A 557 -5.25 7.90 -27.46
CA GLU A 557 -5.68 6.80 -28.34
C GLU A 557 -4.88 5.52 -28.03
N ALA A 558 -3.56 5.62 -27.86
CA ALA A 558 -2.69 4.51 -27.47
C ALA A 558 -3.11 3.91 -26.11
N GLY A 559 -3.37 4.76 -25.10
CA GLY A 559 -3.83 4.30 -23.80
C GLY A 559 -5.20 3.62 -23.82
N LEU A 560 -6.08 3.94 -24.78
CA LEU A 560 -7.37 3.24 -24.94
C LEU A 560 -7.25 1.93 -25.73
N GLN A 561 -6.17 1.76 -26.49
CA GLN A 561 -5.85 0.55 -27.25
C GLN A 561 -4.94 -0.42 -26.49
N ASP A 562 -4.32 0.04 -25.41
CA ASP A 562 -3.45 -0.75 -24.54
C ASP A 562 -4.28 -1.73 -23.70
N ASN A 563 -3.97 -3.02 -23.82
CA ASN A 563 -4.69 -4.10 -23.12
C ASN A 563 -4.51 -4.04 -21.60
N ASP A 564 -3.38 -3.52 -21.14
CA ASP A 564 -3.02 -3.40 -19.73
C ASP A 564 -3.52 -2.07 -19.12
N CYS A 565 -4.09 -1.18 -19.93
CA CYS A 565 -4.76 0.02 -19.42
C CYS A 565 -6.11 -0.36 -18.80
N HIS A 566 -6.14 -0.34 -17.47
CA HIS A 566 -7.33 -0.65 -16.68
C HIS A 566 -8.54 0.23 -17.06
N LEU A 567 -9.74 -0.37 -17.04
CA LEU A 567 -10.98 0.26 -17.50
C LEU A 567 -11.30 1.56 -16.76
N ILE A 568 -10.86 1.67 -15.50
CA ILE A 568 -11.05 2.85 -14.66
C ILE A 568 -10.43 4.13 -15.26
N PHE A 569 -9.36 4.03 -16.05
CA PHE A 569 -8.68 5.19 -16.63
C PHE A 569 -9.27 5.60 -17.98
N HIS A 570 -10.12 4.76 -18.59
CA HIS A 570 -10.66 4.98 -19.92
C HIS A 570 -11.52 6.24 -19.98
N TYR A 571 -12.32 6.52 -18.95
CA TYR A 571 -13.19 7.70 -18.91
C TYR A 571 -12.42 9.01 -19.13
N ASP A 572 -11.36 9.25 -18.37
CA ASP A 572 -10.60 10.49 -18.46
C ASP A 572 -9.76 10.57 -19.73
N LEU A 573 -9.26 9.45 -20.23
CA LEU A 573 -8.58 9.38 -21.53
C LEU A 573 -9.55 9.72 -22.67
N GLN A 574 -10.76 9.16 -22.68
CA GLN A 574 -11.82 9.47 -23.64
C GLN A 574 -12.23 10.95 -23.56
N LYS A 575 -12.44 11.46 -22.35
CA LYS A 575 -12.80 12.87 -22.11
C LYS A 575 -11.71 13.82 -22.63
N ARG A 576 -10.44 13.53 -22.35
CA ARG A 576 -9.30 14.33 -22.85
C ARG A 576 -9.19 14.23 -24.36
N LEU A 577 -9.35 13.05 -24.94
CA LEU A 577 -9.31 12.85 -26.39
C LEU A 577 -10.39 13.71 -27.08
N VAL A 578 -11.66 13.62 -26.66
CA VAL A 578 -12.75 14.44 -27.22
C VAL A 578 -12.47 15.95 -27.08
N LYS A 579 -11.90 16.39 -25.94
CA LYS A 579 -11.48 17.78 -25.73
C LYS A 579 -10.40 18.19 -26.75
N LEU A 580 -9.35 17.38 -26.91
CA LEU A 580 -8.24 17.65 -27.82
C LEU A 580 -8.69 17.69 -29.28
N GLU A 581 -9.55 16.76 -29.71
CA GLU A 581 -10.09 16.73 -31.08
C GLU A 581 -10.87 18.00 -31.43
N LYS A 582 -11.67 18.52 -30.48
CA LYS A 582 -12.37 19.80 -30.62
C LYS A 582 -11.38 20.96 -30.74
N GLN A 583 -10.35 21.01 -29.90
CA GLN A 583 -9.32 22.06 -29.95
C GLN A 583 -8.50 22.02 -31.26
N LEU A 584 -8.21 20.82 -31.76
CA LEU A 584 -7.52 20.60 -33.04
C LEU A 584 -8.40 20.88 -34.27
N ARG A 585 -9.70 21.12 -34.05
CA ARG A 585 -10.73 21.32 -35.09
C ARG A 585 -10.80 20.14 -36.06
N ILE A 586 -10.68 18.91 -35.53
CA ILE A 586 -10.84 17.70 -36.32
C ILE A 586 -12.29 17.65 -36.84
N PRO A 587 -12.52 17.42 -38.16
CA PRO A 587 -13.88 17.31 -38.69
C PRO A 587 -14.67 16.24 -37.94
N ARG A 588 -15.95 16.51 -37.60
CA ARG A 588 -16.80 15.59 -36.81
C ARG A 588 -16.73 14.14 -37.27
N ARG A 589 -16.72 13.89 -38.58
CA ARG A 589 -16.59 12.55 -39.20
C ARG A 589 -15.31 11.76 -38.87
N LEU A 590 -14.26 12.44 -38.41
CA LEU A 590 -12.98 11.84 -38.02
C LEU A 590 -12.80 11.84 -36.50
N GLN A 591 -13.73 12.45 -35.76
CA GLN A 591 -13.72 12.42 -34.30
C GLN A 591 -14.13 11.05 -33.81
N HIS A 592 -13.61 10.68 -32.65
CA HIS A 592 -14.00 9.47 -31.95
C HIS A 592 -15.42 9.63 -31.39
N ASP A 593 -16.22 8.56 -31.48
CA ASP A 593 -17.56 8.51 -30.91
C ASP A 593 -17.62 7.45 -29.81
N PHE A 594 -17.70 7.91 -28.57
CA PHE A 594 -17.84 7.07 -27.38
C PHE A 594 -19.31 6.90 -26.96
N GLY A 595 -20.29 7.13 -27.84
CA GLY A 595 -21.73 7.07 -27.50
C GLY A 595 -22.23 5.74 -26.91
N HIS A 596 -21.45 4.67 -26.99
CA HIS A 596 -21.68 3.38 -26.32
C HIS A 596 -21.33 3.42 -24.82
N VAL A 597 -20.43 4.31 -24.41
CA VAL A 597 -20.08 4.64 -23.02
C VAL A 597 -20.84 5.92 -22.66
N ARG A 598 -22.00 5.79 -22.02
CA ARG A 598 -22.80 6.96 -21.64
C ARG A 598 -22.07 7.75 -20.56
N LEU A 599 -21.39 8.83 -20.93
CA LEU A 599 -20.82 9.83 -20.01
C LEU A 599 -21.93 10.63 -19.28
N GLN A 600 -22.93 9.94 -18.74
CA GLN A 600 -24.08 10.54 -18.06
C GLN A 600 -23.72 10.93 -16.63
N LYS A 601 -24.34 11.99 -16.15
CA LYS A 601 -24.31 12.33 -14.72
C LYS A 601 -25.28 11.40 -13.97
N PRO A 602 -25.00 11.05 -12.71
CA PRO A 602 -25.94 10.29 -11.91
C PRO A 602 -27.25 11.07 -11.73
N VAL A 603 -28.35 10.34 -11.54
CA VAL A 603 -29.67 10.93 -11.30
C VAL A 603 -29.76 11.34 -9.83
N GLU A 604 -30.38 12.48 -9.53
CA GLU A 604 -30.58 12.91 -8.14
C GLU A 604 -31.98 12.57 -7.67
N HIS A 605 -32.08 11.85 -6.54
CA HIS A 605 -33.33 11.59 -5.83
C HIS A 605 -33.30 12.29 -4.47
N THR A 606 -34.47 12.54 -3.90
CA THR A 606 -34.61 13.08 -2.53
C THR A 606 -35.55 12.20 -1.75
N VAL A 607 -35.11 11.75 -0.57
CA VAL A 607 -35.92 10.97 0.36
C VAL A 607 -36.06 11.78 1.64
N GLU A 608 -37.31 11.99 2.06
CA GLU A 608 -37.64 12.75 3.26
C GLU A 608 -37.94 11.81 4.44
N GLY A 609 -37.37 12.11 5.61
CA GLY A 609 -37.61 11.33 6.82
C GLY A 609 -37.45 12.11 8.12
N ILE A 610 -37.71 11.44 9.24
CA ILE A 610 -37.63 12.03 10.58
C ILE A 610 -36.25 11.73 11.17
N GLN A 611 -35.45 12.77 11.41
CA GLN A 611 -34.13 12.61 12.01
C GLN A 611 -34.22 12.71 13.54
N LEU A 612 -33.60 11.77 14.24
CA LEU A 612 -33.44 11.80 15.70
C LEU A 612 -32.09 12.41 16.06
N LYS A 613 -32.10 13.45 16.90
CA LYS A 613 -30.89 14.04 17.49
C LYS A 613 -30.86 13.73 18.98
N ARG A 614 -29.81 13.04 19.42
CA ARG A 614 -29.55 12.83 20.84
C ARG A 614 -28.75 13.99 21.41
N GLU A 615 -29.10 14.47 22.60
CA GLU A 615 -28.29 15.48 23.29
C GLU A 615 -27.01 14.83 23.84
N ASP A 616 -25.92 14.88 23.09
CA ASP A 616 -24.62 14.44 23.61
C ASP A 616 -24.16 15.38 24.74
N PRO A 617 -23.77 14.86 25.93
CA PRO A 617 -23.12 15.68 26.93
C PRO A 617 -21.83 16.24 26.33
N GLN A 618 -21.75 17.58 26.23
CA GLN A 618 -20.63 18.32 25.63
C GLN A 618 -19.28 17.69 25.98
N GLY A 619 -18.65 17.05 24.99
CA GLY A 619 -17.26 16.61 25.10
C GLY A 619 -16.38 17.83 25.40
N ARG A 620 -15.45 17.69 26.35
CA ARG A 620 -14.56 18.74 26.89
C ARG A 620 -13.79 19.61 25.88
N ASN A 621 -13.85 19.31 24.58
CA ASN A 621 -13.07 19.98 23.52
C ASN A 621 -13.91 20.62 22.40
N GLY A 622 -15.24 20.73 22.51
CA GLY A 622 -16.06 21.55 21.59
C GLY A 622 -16.07 21.14 20.11
N ARG A 623 -15.50 19.97 19.75
CA ARG A 623 -15.65 19.33 18.44
C ARG A 623 -16.56 18.12 18.61
N GLN A 624 -17.74 18.18 17.96
CA GLN A 624 -18.64 17.04 17.83
C GLN A 624 -17.93 15.97 16.98
N ALA A 625 -17.90 14.73 17.47
CA ALA A 625 -17.57 13.60 16.62
C ALA A 625 -18.66 13.46 15.55
N SER A 626 -18.28 13.07 14.33
CA SER A 626 -19.26 12.75 13.28
C SER A 626 -19.99 11.47 13.66
N THR A 627 -21.06 11.57 14.44
CA THR A 627 -21.92 10.44 14.80
C THR A 627 -22.83 10.09 13.61
N LYS A 628 -22.96 8.80 13.29
CA LYS A 628 -23.94 8.31 12.31
C LYS A 628 -25.31 8.87 12.66
N THR A 629 -25.98 9.48 11.69
CA THR A 629 -27.31 10.07 11.91
C THR A 629 -28.34 8.97 12.14
N ILE A 630 -29.19 9.15 13.15
CA ILE A 630 -30.27 8.21 13.48
C ILE A 630 -31.57 8.74 12.88
N TRP A 631 -32.35 7.87 12.26
CA TRP A 631 -33.60 8.18 11.58
C TRP A 631 -34.73 7.26 12.08
N VAL A 632 -35.97 7.61 11.76
CA VAL A 632 -37.13 6.76 12.01
C VAL A 632 -37.59 6.13 10.70
N ASP A 633 -37.78 4.82 10.70
CA ASP A 633 -38.43 4.13 9.59
C ASP A 633 -39.95 4.23 9.74
N GLU A 634 -40.57 5.20 9.07
CA GLU A 634 -42.02 5.36 9.08
C GLU A 634 -42.76 4.25 8.33
N LEU A 635 -42.07 3.47 7.49
CA LEU A 635 -42.64 2.47 6.59
C LEU A 635 -42.53 1.05 7.17
N GLU A 636 -41.49 0.78 7.96
CA GLU A 636 -41.28 -0.50 8.66
C GLU A 636 -41.28 -0.29 10.20
N GLU A 637 -42.42 -0.53 10.83
CA GLU A 637 -42.64 -0.61 12.29
C GLU A 637 -42.32 0.64 13.15
N GLY A 638 -41.82 1.75 12.59
CA GLY A 638 -41.59 3.01 13.33
C GLY A 638 -40.32 2.99 14.19
N GLY A 639 -39.40 2.06 13.95
CA GLY A 639 -38.16 1.89 14.71
C GLY A 639 -37.06 2.90 14.38
N GLU A 640 -36.04 2.99 15.25
CA GLU A 640 -34.81 3.74 14.96
C GLU A 640 -33.95 2.97 13.94
N CYS A 641 -33.50 3.63 12.89
CA CYS A 641 -32.73 3.04 11.81
C CYS A 641 -31.59 3.98 11.32
N SER A 642 -30.73 3.47 10.45
CA SER A 642 -29.73 4.29 9.77
C SER A 642 -30.34 5.06 8.59
N VAL A 643 -29.61 6.03 8.05
CA VAL A 643 -30.09 6.82 6.91
C VAL A 643 -30.26 5.96 5.66
N GLU A 644 -29.40 4.96 5.48
CA GLU A 644 -29.38 4.03 4.37
C GLU A 644 -30.59 3.09 4.43
N GLU A 645 -30.91 2.55 5.62
CA GLU A 645 -32.09 1.68 5.80
C GLU A 645 -33.40 2.46 5.58
N MET A 646 -33.50 3.69 6.09
CA MET A 646 -34.64 4.56 5.83
C MET A 646 -34.84 4.80 4.32
N CYS A 647 -33.75 5.07 3.59
CA CYS A 647 -33.81 5.22 2.14
C CYS A 647 -34.21 3.90 1.45
N LEU A 648 -33.67 2.77 1.91
CA LEU A 648 -33.98 1.45 1.39
C LEU A 648 -35.47 1.12 1.56
N SER A 649 -36.07 1.39 2.71
CA SER A 649 -37.52 1.24 2.95
C SER A 649 -38.37 2.12 2.04
N SER A 650 -37.92 3.35 1.76
CA SER A 650 -38.57 4.21 0.76
C SER A 650 -38.55 3.57 -0.64
N TYR A 651 -37.43 2.97 -1.07
CA TYR A 651 -37.36 2.25 -2.34
C TYR A 651 -38.20 0.96 -2.33
N ARG A 652 -38.26 0.23 -1.22
CA ARG A 652 -39.14 -0.95 -1.04
C ARG A 652 -40.60 -0.59 -1.27
N SER A 653 -41.06 0.56 -0.73
CA SER A 653 -42.43 1.04 -0.95
C SER A 653 -42.76 1.35 -2.42
N GLN A 654 -41.73 1.55 -3.26
CA GLN A 654 -41.85 1.79 -4.70
C GLN A 654 -41.70 0.50 -5.54
N GLY A 655 -41.63 -0.66 -4.90
CA GLY A 655 -41.56 -1.98 -5.54
C GLY A 655 -40.14 -2.48 -5.82
N TYR A 656 -39.10 -1.89 -5.23
CA TYR A 656 -37.74 -2.40 -5.33
C TYR A 656 -37.42 -3.40 -4.22
N LYS A 657 -36.66 -4.43 -4.56
CA LYS A 657 -35.83 -5.17 -3.60
C LYS A 657 -34.45 -4.52 -3.53
N GLY A 658 -33.74 -4.75 -2.44
CA GLY A 658 -32.42 -4.15 -2.28
C GLY A 658 -31.69 -4.57 -1.01
N TYR A 659 -30.37 -4.39 -1.05
CA TYR A 659 -29.46 -4.59 0.09
C TYR A 659 -28.67 -3.31 0.34
N HIS A 660 -28.49 -2.97 1.61
CA HIS A 660 -27.44 -2.05 2.06
C HIS A 660 -26.18 -2.90 2.30
N ALA A 661 -25.21 -2.81 1.39
CA ALA A 661 -24.09 -3.76 1.35
C ALA A 661 -22.71 -3.12 1.24
N GLU A 662 -22.59 -1.79 1.08
CA GLU A 662 -21.30 -1.07 0.96
C GLU A 662 -20.32 -1.72 -0.06
N GLY A 663 -20.86 -2.40 -1.10
CA GLY A 663 -20.10 -3.18 -2.09
C GLY A 663 -19.88 -4.68 -1.79
N GLY A 664 -20.20 -5.16 -0.59
CA GLY A 664 -20.06 -6.56 -0.18
C GLY A 664 -20.79 -7.55 -1.08
N ILE A 665 -22.00 -7.20 -1.54
CA ILE A 665 -22.76 -8.03 -2.49
C ILE A 665 -22.06 -8.14 -3.85
N VAL A 666 -21.40 -7.09 -4.33
CA VAL A 666 -20.63 -7.14 -5.60
C VAL A 666 -19.40 -8.03 -5.44
N ARG A 667 -18.74 -8.01 -4.27
CA ARG A 667 -17.66 -8.95 -3.95
C ARG A 667 -18.17 -10.40 -3.90
N THR A 668 -19.36 -10.63 -3.34
CA THR A 668 -19.99 -11.95 -3.31
C THR A 668 -20.32 -12.44 -4.71
N LEU A 669 -20.95 -11.60 -5.55
CA LEU A 669 -21.19 -11.92 -6.96
C LEU A 669 -19.89 -12.25 -7.70
N PHE A 670 -18.84 -11.45 -7.51
CA PHE A 670 -17.53 -11.72 -8.11
C PHE A 670 -16.97 -13.07 -7.65
N ALA A 671 -17.02 -13.38 -6.35
CA ALA A 671 -16.53 -14.64 -5.81
C ALA A 671 -17.30 -15.86 -6.36
N TYR A 672 -18.62 -15.77 -6.52
CA TYR A 672 -19.41 -16.81 -7.20
C TYR A 672 -19.02 -16.92 -8.68
N LEU A 673 -19.04 -15.80 -9.40
CA LEU A 673 -18.85 -15.77 -10.85
C LEU A 673 -17.43 -16.06 -11.31
N PHE A 674 -16.43 -15.98 -10.42
CA PHE A 674 -15.02 -16.22 -10.72
C PHE A 674 -14.43 -17.35 -9.87
N TYR A 675 -15.23 -18.18 -9.20
CA TYR A 675 -14.75 -19.21 -8.26
C TYR A 675 -13.65 -20.10 -8.87
N ASP A 676 -13.91 -20.69 -10.04
CA ASP A 676 -12.95 -21.55 -10.76
C ASP A 676 -11.72 -20.80 -11.26
N ILE A 677 -11.85 -19.50 -11.57
CA ILE A 677 -10.74 -18.65 -12.01
C ILE A 677 -9.85 -18.24 -10.82
N LEU A 678 -10.47 -17.93 -9.66
CA LEU A 678 -9.76 -17.60 -8.43
C LEU A 678 -8.85 -18.75 -7.99
N PHE A 679 -9.33 -20.00 -8.14
CA PHE A 679 -8.61 -21.21 -7.75
C PHE A 679 -7.95 -21.96 -8.92
N LEU A 680 -7.82 -21.28 -10.08
CA LEU A 680 -7.03 -21.78 -11.20
C LEU A 680 -5.57 -21.96 -10.77
N TYR A 681 -4.95 -23.04 -11.25
CA TYR A 681 -3.53 -23.27 -11.01
C TYR A 681 -2.69 -22.19 -11.70
N ILE A 682 -2.06 -21.35 -10.89
CA ILE A 682 -0.96 -20.46 -11.29
C ILE A 682 0.25 -20.78 -10.39
N PRO A 683 1.46 -20.91 -10.93
CA PRO A 683 2.63 -21.21 -10.11
C PRO A 683 2.81 -20.22 -8.94
N ASN A 684 3.11 -20.74 -7.76
CA ASN A 684 3.50 -19.99 -6.54
C ASN A 684 2.44 -19.06 -5.89
N VAL A 685 1.23 -18.95 -6.44
CA VAL A 685 0.16 -18.12 -5.82
C VAL A 685 -0.58 -18.85 -4.70
N PHE A 686 -0.47 -20.18 -4.61
CA PHE A 686 -0.99 -21.00 -3.52
C PHE A 686 0.16 -21.71 -2.80
N GLN A 687 0.53 -21.23 -1.62
CA GLN A 687 1.65 -21.73 -0.81
C GLN A 687 1.22 -22.61 0.36
N THR A 688 -0.03 -22.49 0.80
CA THR A 688 -0.59 -23.30 1.88
C THR A 688 -1.99 -23.77 1.52
N ALA A 689 -2.46 -24.84 2.17
CA ALA A 689 -3.82 -25.36 1.99
C ALA A 689 -4.91 -24.55 2.73
N TYR A 690 -4.55 -23.40 3.30
CA TYR A 690 -5.44 -22.59 4.16
C TYR A 690 -5.74 -21.20 3.57
N GLN A 691 -5.37 -20.99 2.30
CA GLN A 691 -5.67 -19.78 1.58
C GLN A 691 -7.15 -19.73 1.14
N THR A 692 -7.75 -18.57 1.32
CA THR A 692 -9.11 -18.21 0.88
C THR A 692 -9.12 -17.52 -0.49
N CYS A 693 -7.94 -17.16 -1.01
CA CYS A 693 -7.71 -16.54 -2.30
C CYS A 693 -6.27 -16.75 -2.77
N PRO A 694 -5.96 -16.54 -4.07
CA PRO A 694 -4.58 -16.63 -4.54
C PRO A 694 -3.78 -15.38 -4.09
N LEU A 695 -2.49 -15.54 -3.82
CA LEU A 695 -1.62 -14.45 -3.32
C LEU A 695 -1.45 -13.27 -4.29
N ASP A 696 -1.80 -13.47 -5.56
CA ASP A 696 -1.74 -12.43 -6.57
C ASP A 696 -3.02 -11.60 -6.67
N LEU A 697 -4.13 -11.97 -6.02
CA LEU A 697 -5.43 -11.28 -6.14
C LEU A 697 -5.36 -9.77 -5.84
N HIS A 698 -4.55 -9.39 -4.86
CA HIS A 698 -4.39 -7.99 -4.43
C HIS A 698 -3.27 -7.25 -5.19
N THR A 699 -2.86 -7.78 -6.33
CA THR A 699 -1.68 -7.34 -7.08
C THR A 699 -2.06 -7.05 -8.53
N ASP A 700 -1.21 -6.30 -9.21
CA ASP A 700 -1.33 -6.03 -10.64
C ASP A 700 -1.05 -7.26 -11.53
N SER A 701 -0.70 -8.40 -10.94
CA SER A 701 -0.41 -9.65 -11.66
C SER A 701 -1.64 -10.55 -11.82
N PHE A 702 -2.71 -10.38 -11.02
CA PHE A 702 -3.87 -11.27 -11.05
C PHE A 702 -4.57 -11.29 -12.41
N TYR A 703 -4.89 -10.11 -12.95
CA TYR A 703 -5.58 -9.99 -14.23
C TYR A 703 -4.71 -10.47 -15.40
N PRO A 704 -3.45 -10.02 -15.58
CA PRO A 704 -2.61 -10.50 -16.67
C PRO A 704 -2.40 -12.02 -16.67
N SER A 705 -2.17 -12.62 -15.48
CA SER A 705 -1.90 -14.07 -15.35
C SER A 705 -3.10 -14.96 -15.68
N ARG A 706 -4.31 -14.39 -15.76
CA ARG A 706 -5.57 -15.10 -16.07
C ARG A 706 -6.38 -14.39 -17.15
N ALA A 707 -5.72 -13.57 -17.97
CA ALA A 707 -6.42 -12.67 -18.89
C ALA A 707 -7.30 -13.44 -19.88
N SER A 708 -6.86 -14.62 -20.32
CA SER A 708 -7.63 -15.49 -21.23
C SER A 708 -8.93 -15.96 -20.58
N GLU A 709 -8.83 -16.58 -19.40
CA GLU A 709 -9.94 -17.17 -18.64
C GLU A 709 -10.90 -16.09 -18.16
N ILE A 710 -10.36 -14.98 -17.65
CA ILE A 710 -11.14 -13.81 -17.24
C ILE A 710 -11.93 -13.28 -18.44
N ASN A 711 -11.29 -13.03 -19.58
CA ASN A 711 -11.98 -12.47 -20.74
C ASN A 711 -13.03 -13.43 -21.31
N HIS A 712 -12.79 -14.75 -21.27
CA HIS A 712 -13.81 -15.75 -21.63
C HIS A 712 -15.01 -15.68 -20.69
N ARG A 713 -14.78 -15.68 -19.37
CA ARG A 713 -15.84 -15.56 -18.36
C ARG A 713 -16.64 -14.26 -18.49
N LEU A 714 -15.98 -13.15 -18.80
CA LEU A 714 -16.65 -11.88 -19.04
C LEU A 714 -17.61 -11.95 -20.23
N VAL A 715 -17.25 -12.66 -21.30
CA VAL A 715 -18.15 -12.88 -22.45
C VAL A 715 -19.30 -13.82 -22.09
N GLU A 716 -19.03 -14.87 -21.31
CA GLU A 716 -20.08 -15.77 -20.79
C GLU A 716 -21.11 -15.04 -19.93
N ILE A 717 -20.65 -14.19 -19.01
CA ILE A 717 -21.51 -13.32 -18.19
C ILE A 717 -22.29 -12.35 -19.08
N ALA A 718 -21.64 -11.73 -20.06
CA ALA A 718 -22.30 -10.80 -20.97
C ALA A 718 -23.43 -11.44 -21.79
N ASN A 719 -23.33 -12.75 -22.06
CA ASN A 719 -24.35 -13.54 -22.76
C ASN A 719 -25.41 -14.16 -21.82
N GLY A 720 -25.44 -13.79 -20.54
CA GLY A 720 -26.44 -14.25 -19.57
C GLY A 720 -26.09 -15.54 -18.83
N GLY A 721 -24.83 -15.98 -18.83
CA GLY A 721 -24.39 -17.21 -18.13
C GLY A 721 -24.33 -17.10 -16.60
N ALA A 722 -24.52 -15.90 -16.02
CA ALA A 722 -24.31 -15.62 -14.60
C ALA A 722 -25.13 -16.51 -13.65
N GLU A 723 -26.41 -16.73 -13.94
CA GLU A 723 -27.28 -17.56 -13.09
C GLU A 723 -26.77 -19.01 -12.98
N GLY A 724 -26.38 -19.62 -14.12
CA GLY A 724 -25.90 -20.99 -14.14
C GLY A 724 -24.66 -21.19 -13.28
N ILE A 725 -23.72 -20.24 -13.38
CA ILE A 725 -22.47 -20.26 -12.61
C ILE A 725 -22.74 -20.15 -11.09
N ILE A 726 -23.62 -19.22 -10.68
CA ILE A 726 -23.98 -19.04 -9.27
C ILE A 726 -24.61 -20.32 -8.70
N ARG A 727 -25.57 -20.92 -9.41
CA ARG A 727 -26.23 -22.16 -8.97
C ARG A 727 -25.24 -23.30 -8.83
N GLU A 728 -24.36 -23.51 -9.81
CA GLU A 728 -23.37 -24.58 -9.77
C GLU A 728 -22.43 -24.47 -8.57
N VAL A 729 -21.88 -23.28 -8.31
CA VAL A 729 -20.99 -23.05 -7.18
C VAL A 729 -21.74 -23.20 -5.85
N ASN A 730 -22.96 -22.68 -5.76
CA ASN A 730 -23.79 -22.80 -4.56
C ASN A 730 -24.10 -24.27 -4.22
N ASP A 731 -24.51 -25.06 -5.21
CA ASP A 731 -24.85 -26.48 -5.03
C ASP A 731 -23.65 -27.30 -4.56
N ARG A 732 -22.43 -26.94 -5.00
CA ARG A 732 -21.20 -27.64 -4.64
C ARG A 732 -20.64 -27.25 -3.27
N GLU A 733 -20.65 -25.96 -2.95
CA GLU A 733 -19.83 -25.39 -1.86
C GLU A 733 -20.62 -24.92 -0.63
N SER A 734 -21.93 -24.69 -0.75
CA SER A 734 -22.74 -24.07 0.32
C SER A 734 -22.88 -24.95 1.57
N GLU A 735 -22.98 -26.27 1.42
CA GLU A 735 -23.06 -27.22 2.55
C GLU A 735 -21.77 -27.21 3.39
N ARG A 736 -20.61 -27.10 2.72
CA ARG A 736 -19.30 -27.03 3.37
C ARG A 736 -19.01 -25.66 3.97
N LYS A 737 -19.78 -24.63 3.59
CA LYS A 737 -19.52 -23.20 3.88
C LYS A 737 -18.06 -22.85 3.57
N THR A 738 -17.61 -23.20 2.37
CA THR A 738 -16.22 -23.03 1.94
C THR A 738 -15.79 -21.57 2.07
N CYS A 739 -14.62 -21.35 2.67
CA CYS A 739 -14.11 -20.02 2.99
C CYS A 739 -13.40 -19.40 1.78
N VAL A 740 -14.07 -18.47 1.11
CA VAL A 740 -13.56 -17.75 -0.07
C VAL A 740 -13.61 -16.26 0.20
N ILE A 741 -12.58 -15.52 -0.23
CA ILE A 741 -12.55 -14.07 -0.07
C ILE A 741 -13.74 -13.40 -0.77
N GLY A 742 -14.41 -12.49 -0.05
CA GLY A 742 -15.54 -11.73 -0.57
C GLY A 742 -16.85 -12.51 -0.72
N LEU A 743 -16.85 -13.83 -0.50
CA LEU A 743 -18.04 -14.68 -0.56
C LEU A 743 -18.77 -14.65 0.78
N ASN A 744 -19.98 -14.12 0.81
CA ASN A 744 -20.85 -14.19 1.97
C ASN A 744 -22.00 -15.18 1.72
N TRP A 745 -22.03 -16.25 2.52
CA TRP A 745 -23.05 -17.30 2.47
C TRP A 745 -24.40 -16.92 3.09
N ASP A 746 -24.50 -15.73 3.70
CA ASP A 746 -25.72 -15.24 4.35
C ASP A 746 -26.68 -14.56 3.35
N TYR A 747 -26.21 -14.25 2.14
CA TYR A 747 -27.09 -13.79 1.07
C TYR A 747 -27.93 -14.95 0.53
N GLU A 748 -29.23 -14.70 0.37
CA GLU A 748 -30.14 -15.67 -0.24
C GLU A 748 -29.78 -15.86 -1.72
N VAL A 749 -29.54 -17.11 -2.11
CA VAL A 749 -29.09 -17.44 -3.48
C VAL A 749 -30.11 -17.01 -4.54
N GLU A 750 -31.41 -17.10 -4.23
CA GLU A 750 -32.46 -16.68 -5.17
C GLU A 750 -32.50 -15.16 -5.36
N ASP A 751 -32.14 -14.38 -4.34
CA ASP A 751 -32.01 -12.93 -4.49
C ASP A 751 -30.79 -12.57 -5.36
N LEU A 752 -29.66 -13.27 -5.19
CA LEU A 752 -28.49 -13.09 -6.06
C LEU A 752 -28.83 -13.40 -7.52
N ILE A 753 -29.63 -14.45 -7.75
CA ILE A 753 -30.05 -14.87 -9.09
C ILE A 753 -31.04 -13.87 -9.70
N GLU A 754 -32.03 -13.40 -8.93
CA GLU A 754 -32.94 -12.36 -9.40
C GLU A 754 -32.18 -11.08 -9.75
N LEU A 755 -31.21 -10.69 -8.91
CA LEU A 755 -30.36 -9.53 -9.11
C LEU A 755 -29.55 -9.63 -10.41
N VAL A 756 -28.78 -10.70 -10.63
CA VAL A 756 -27.98 -10.84 -11.87
C VAL A 756 -28.86 -10.92 -13.11
N ASN A 757 -30.08 -11.43 -12.99
CA ASN A 757 -31.07 -11.45 -14.06
C ASN A 757 -31.69 -10.07 -14.35
N CYS A 758 -31.56 -9.10 -13.45
CA CYS A 758 -31.94 -7.70 -13.63
C CYS A 758 -30.80 -6.82 -14.16
N PHE A 759 -29.56 -7.29 -14.12
CA PHE A 759 -28.43 -6.62 -14.76
C PHE A 759 -28.54 -6.73 -16.28
N ASP A 760 -28.06 -5.69 -16.98
CA ASP A 760 -27.55 -5.90 -18.32
C ASP A 760 -26.26 -6.74 -18.22
N GLY A 761 -26.19 -7.85 -18.99
CA GLY A 761 -25.06 -8.78 -18.89
C GLY A 761 -23.71 -8.12 -19.17
N SER A 762 -23.65 -7.18 -20.13
CA SER A 762 -22.41 -6.47 -20.45
C SER A 762 -22.02 -5.53 -19.31
N ALA A 763 -23.01 -4.95 -18.62
CA ALA A 763 -22.77 -4.12 -17.45
C ALA A 763 -22.23 -4.91 -16.26
N LEU A 764 -22.80 -6.10 -15.98
CA LEU A 764 -22.27 -7.01 -14.94
C LEU A 764 -20.84 -7.45 -15.27
N ALA A 765 -20.57 -7.80 -16.54
CA ALA A 765 -19.22 -8.12 -16.99
C ALA A 765 -18.25 -6.93 -16.78
N ALA A 766 -18.65 -5.70 -17.06
CA ALA A 766 -17.81 -4.53 -16.81
C ALA A 766 -17.46 -4.36 -15.32
N VAL A 767 -18.42 -4.57 -14.41
CA VAL A 767 -18.17 -4.55 -12.96
C VAL A 767 -17.19 -5.65 -12.56
N CYS A 768 -17.39 -6.88 -13.03
CA CYS A 768 -16.47 -7.99 -12.78
C CYS A 768 -15.06 -7.73 -13.35
N LYS A 769 -14.95 -7.07 -14.51
CA LYS A 769 -13.66 -6.70 -15.11
C LYS A 769 -12.90 -5.73 -14.21
N VAL A 770 -13.57 -4.71 -13.66
CA VAL A 770 -12.93 -3.76 -12.73
C VAL A 770 -12.51 -4.46 -11.45
N MET A 771 -13.33 -5.36 -10.91
CA MET A 771 -12.97 -6.17 -9.74
C MET A 771 -11.75 -7.07 -10.01
N ALA A 772 -11.66 -7.67 -11.20
CA ALA A 772 -10.50 -8.49 -11.58
C ALA A 772 -9.23 -7.64 -11.80
N GLN A 773 -9.35 -6.43 -12.35
CA GLN A 773 -8.21 -5.53 -12.57
C GLN A 773 -7.70 -4.88 -11.28
N GLU A 774 -8.59 -4.56 -10.34
CA GLU A 774 -8.26 -3.72 -9.17
C GLU A 774 -8.99 -4.17 -7.89
N TYR A 775 -8.91 -5.46 -7.53
CA TYR A 775 -9.68 -6.03 -6.42
C TYR A 775 -9.45 -5.31 -5.08
N ARG A 776 -8.18 -5.01 -4.73
CA ARG A 776 -7.83 -4.35 -3.46
C ARG A 776 -8.36 -2.91 -3.39
N GLN A 777 -8.03 -2.10 -4.40
CA GLN A 777 -8.34 -0.66 -4.41
C GLN A 777 -9.82 -0.37 -4.67
N ARG A 778 -10.51 -1.25 -5.39
CA ARG A 778 -11.90 -1.03 -5.84
C ARG A 778 -12.91 -1.90 -5.14
N GLY A 779 -12.48 -2.74 -4.20
CA GLY A 779 -13.41 -3.43 -3.32
C GLY A 779 -14.17 -2.50 -2.37
N GLY A 780 -13.82 -1.20 -2.26
CA GLY A 780 -14.53 -0.18 -1.50
C GLY A 780 -15.00 0.99 -2.38
N GLY A 781 -15.93 1.80 -1.86
CA GLY A 781 -16.48 2.97 -2.55
C GLY A 781 -17.53 2.65 -3.62
N LEU A 782 -18.05 1.42 -3.67
CA LEU A 782 -19.30 1.15 -4.39
C LEU A 782 -20.46 1.87 -3.69
N PRO A 783 -21.51 2.27 -4.42
CA PRO A 783 -22.68 2.90 -3.82
C PRO A 783 -23.31 2.03 -2.72
N ASP A 784 -23.82 2.70 -1.67
CA ASP A 784 -24.32 2.06 -0.44
C ASP A 784 -25.38 0.99 -0.70
N LEU A 785 -26.36 1.34 -1.57
CA LEU A 785 -27.49 0.50 -1.89
C LEU A 785 -27.36 -0.08 -3.30
N ILE A 786 -27.66 -1.37 -3.41
CA ILE A 786 -28.02 -2.01 -4.67
C ILE A 786 -29.51 -2.33 -4.67
N LEU A 787 -30.19 -1.96 -5.73
CA LEU A 787 -31.64 -2.06 -5.85
C LEU A 787 -32.00 -2.77 -7.16
N TRP A 788 -32.98 -3.65 -7.13
CA TRP A 788 -33.50 -4.30 -8.33
C TRP A 788 -35.01 -4.52 -8.24
N ARG A 789 -35.64 -4.68 -9.40
CA ARG A 789 -37.04 -5.11 -9.52
C ARG A 789 -37.23 -5.83 -10.84
N THR A 790 -38.20 -6.74 -10.86
CA THR A 790 -38.57 -7.53 -12.04
C THR A 790 -39.80 -6.99 -12.78
N GLU A 791 -40.64 -6.21 -12.09
CA GLU A 791 -41.85 -5.58 -12.64
C GLU A 791 -41.83 -4.05 -12.44
N PRO A 792 -42.34 -3.24 -13.40
CA PRO A 792 -42.91 -3.64 -14.69
C PRO A 792 -41.88 -4.08 -15.72
N GLU A 793 -40.62 -3.66 -15.55
CA GLU A 793 -39.47 -4.07 -16.37
C GLU A 793 -38.31 -4.40 -15.43
N LYS A 794 -37.45 -5.32 -15.88
CA LYS A 794 -36.22 -5.67 -15.16
C LYS A 794 -35.30 -4.45 -15.11
N GLU A 795 -34.97 -4.02 -13.90
CA GLU A 795 -34.12 -2.86 -13.67
C GLU A 795 -33.20 -3.16 -12.49
N CYS A 796 -31.90 -2.90 -12.68
CA CYS A 796 -30.91 -2.84 -11.62
C CYS A 796 -30.39 -1.41 -11.53
N MET A 797 -30.29 -0.89 -10.30
CA MET A 797 -29.67 0.40 -10.03
C MET A 797 -28.84 0.39 -8.76
N PHE A 798 -27.89 1.31 -8.70
CA PHE A 798 -27.13 1.62 -7.51
C PHE A 798 -27.55 2.97 -6.97
N ALA A 799 -27.66 3.11 -5.64
CA ALA A 799 -27.94 4.38 -5.00
C ALA A 799 -26.91 4.67 -3.91
N GLU A 800 -26.26 5.83 -4.02
CA GLU A 800 -25.34 6.39 -3.03
C GLU A 800 -26.13 7.37 -2.16
N VAL A 801 -26.22 7.10 -0.86
CA VAL A 801 -27.05 7.86 0.08
C VAL A 801 -26.20 8.97 0.71
N LYS A 802 -26.64 10.21 0.54
CA LYS A 802 -25.95 11.38 1.09
C LYS A 802 -26.86 12.18 1.99
N SER A 803 -26.40 12.44 3.22
CA SER A 803 -27.02 13.41 4.11
C SER A 803 -26.56 14.84 3.75
N ALA A 804 -27.24 15.86 4.26
CA ALA A 804 -27.04 17.27 3.88
C ALA A 804 -25.58 17.80 3.96
N ASN A 805 -24.72 17.18 4.77
CA ASN A 805 -23.32 17.60 4.94
C ASN A 805 -22.31 16.63 4.33
N ASP A 806 -22.76 15.54 3.71
CA ASP A 806 -21.89 14.50 3.18
C ASP A 806 -21.50 14.79 1.72
N ARG A 807 -20.27 14.42 1.35
CA ARG A 807 -19.71 14.62 0.01
C ARG A 807 -19.22 13.29 -0.54
N LEU A 808 -19.30 13.13 -1.85
CA LEU A 808 -18.72 11.97 -2.52
C LEU A 808 -17.21 11.91 -2.30
N SER A 809 -16.71 10.72 -1.96
CA SER A 809 -15.28 10.41 -2.02
C SER A 809 -14.82 10.24 -3.47
N ASP A 810 -13.51 10.30 -3.71
CA ASP A 810 -12.97 10.09 -5.07
C ASP A 810 -13.20 8.67 -5.58
N THR A 811 -13.14 7.68 -4.68
CA THR A 811 -13.44 6.28 -5.01
C THR A 811 -14.91 6.08 -5.39
N GLN A 812 -15.84 6.76 -4.68
CA GLN A 812 -17.26 6.77 -5.03
C GLN A 812 -17.51 7.41 -6.40
N ARG A 813 -16.90 8.57 -6.68
CA ARG A 813 -17.01 9.21 -8.00
C ARG A 813 -16.56 8.27 -9.12
N LEU A 814 -15.45 7.55 -8.91
CA LEU A 814 -14.95 6.62 -9.89
C LEU A 814 -15.93 5.46 -10.14
N TRP A 815 -16.45 4.83 -9.08
CA TRP A 815 -17.44 3.76 -9.23
C TRP A 815 -18.72 4.23 -9.91
N ILE A 816 -19.19 5.44 -9.61
CA ILE A 816 -20.31 6.07 -10.33
C ILE A 816 -19.97 6.19 -11.83
N HIS A 817 -18.75 6.61 -12.19
CA HIS A 817 -18.31 6.69 -13.58
C HIS A 817 -18.23 5.33 -14.27
N VAL A 818 -17.68 4.31 -13.59
CA VAL A 818 -17.61 2.93 -14.10
C VAL A 818 -19.01 2.39 -14.35
N LEU A 819 -19.91 2.46 -13.36
CA LEU A 819 -21.27 1.95 -13.42
C LEU A 819 -22.09 2.67 -14.50
N THR A 820 -22.03 4.00 -14.54
CA THR A 820 -22.76 4.78 -15.55
C THR A 820 -22.20 4.55 -16.95
N GLY A 821 -20.87 4.43 -17.08
CA GLY A 821 -20.20 4.10 -18.34
C GLY A 821 -20.55 2.70 -18.85
N ALA A 822 -20.79 1.76 -17.95
CA ALA A 822 -21.29 0.41 -18.25
C ALA A 822 -22.81 0.37 -18.55
N GLY A 823 -23.52 1.49 -18.40
CA GLY A 823 -24.95 1.59 -18.65
C GLY A 823 -25.84 1.24 -17.44
N VAL A 824 -25.25 1.03 -16.26
CA VAL A 824 -26.00 0.84 -15.01
C VAL A 824 -26.53 2.18 -14.53
N LYS A 825 -27.79 2.21 -14.09
CA LYS A 825 -28.38 3.40 -13.51
C LYS A 825 -27.79 3.65 -12.12
N VAL A 826 -27.28 4.86 -11.91
CA VAL A 826 -26.75 5.30 -10.61
C VAL A 826 -27.49 6.53 -10.13
N VAL A 827 -27.88 6.50 -8.86
CA VAL A 827 -28.64 7.55 -8.18
C VAL A 827 -27.84 8.13 -7.03
N LEU A 828 -27.78 9.45 -6.93
CA LEU A 828 -27.41 10.17 -5.72
C LEU A 828 -28.69 10.43 -4.91
N CYS A 829 -28.84 9.73 -3.79
CA CYS A 829 -30.02 9.77 -2.94
C CYS A 829 -29.80 10.74 -1.79
N ASN A 830 -30.33 11.96 -1.91
CA ASN A 830 -30.23 12.97 -0.87
C ASN A 830 -31.25 12.70 0.23
N ALA A 831 -30.78 12.33 1.42
CA ALA A 831 -31.62 12.15 2.59
C ALA A 831 -31.83 13.50 3.31
N VAL A 832 -33.08 13.94 3.37
CA VAL A 832 -33.46 15.25 3.92
C VAL A 832 -34.38 15.06 5.12
N ALA A 833 -34.06 15.77 6.22
CA ALA A 833 -34.91 15.76 7.40
C ALA A 833 -36.14 16.64 7.15
N LYS A 834 -37.32 16.02 7.05
CA LYS A 834 -38.60 16.76 7.07
C LYS A 834 -38.97 17.21 8.48
N GLU A 835 -38.56 16.44 9.48
CA GLU A 835 -38.75 16.70 10.90
C GLU A 835 -37.48 16.30 11.66
N VAL A 836 -37.07 17.10 12.66
CA VAL A 836 -35.96 16.77 13.56
C VAL A 836 -36.51 16.65 14.97
N ARG A 837 -36.45 15.46 15.56
CA ARG A 837 -36.86 15.20 16.95
C ARG A 837 -35.63 15.10 17.84
N VAL A 838 -35.64 15.86 18.92
CA VAL A 838 -34.61 15.75 19.96
C VAL A 838 -35.06 14.66 20.93
N VAL A 839 -34.22 13.66 21.15
CA VAL A 839 -34.49 12.52 22.03
C VAL A 839 -33.45 12.54 23.15
N ASP A 840 -33.92 12.41 24.39
CA ASP A 840 -33.08 12.42 25.60
C ASP A 840 -32.22 11.15 25.75
#